data_AF-A0A5P6VN02-F1
#
_entry.id   AF-A0A5P6VN02-F1
#
_cell.length_a   1.000
_cell.length_b   1.000
_cell.length_c   1.000
_cell.angle_alpha   90.00
_cell.angle_beta   90.00
_cell.angle_gamma   90.00
#
_symmetry.space_group_name_H-M   'P 1'
#
loop_
_entity.id
_entity.type
_entity.pdbx_description
1 polymer ?
#
loop_
_entity_poly.entity_id
_entity_poly.type
_entity_poly.pdbx_seq_one_letter_code
_entity_poly.pdbx_strand_id
1 'polypeptide(L)'
;MQIKELLKKVNIKGVIVASIIATIMLLEIVYSGNIFFQTIIPMQTYEQWDEILVNNLSIEGNDFHSTGANSYIVVPMNSSYTSIRINMKPEDAEKIIVRAYYPYEEGFSANYSKKLIVSQDDTTIEFKSDKHVGAVKLQFIGAEDGYADFTLNRIEFGNGKLLFSKRFLVKSFVAWIALVGVMYTLLWIASNLFGRNKNSIFWKTLFVTGICSVIIMGVTKSYYLAGYFHKNLDDVFMDYFNMLSLTFADDVYILKANWPAMCFVILSAMKAFISNPGMPINNAVMLGENAINLRDNEIAMMGFVLIFVACFILIAYSVKSILNSESDRKNILLLLLSGPILCTVERGNLIMVSFAFLMVYLALYNAEDKRLRYIAFFALSLSASIKLYPALFGLLTLRRKKWKETVALAVMGFFTFVIPYFYFDGVVTIIKWLGGMSAANDVLTSNGVGGNYSIRNFTTILGTMLGVKGELYGWIPAVMLVVLLVAALFCKREWERLFLIATACIWFPYFSFTYTLMLYIPAAVVYMNQSDEEKAEIDAFLLGLLQAILILPMWSWVDSFSKRKNLDCPMNVTTFVLNTVIVIIVFKILVGSIFEGRIRRTLEVQIVCIAAAVIVVIFGTINRSYGLEDSFAGKGSSCNPYQIASVEDWRKLQQIVNSGNSVSGVHFIQTADIEFDGVTSVNPVGWGRNNVKFDGVYDGQGYSIKNYYSLSDNDENMGLFGRLSGQIYNVNLENCNIAGSIVGGIAYDVSGTGIISNCYVNGLLYGYRVGGIAAMNSGTIENCVAFVNMEGANKYGVAADYGGKTENCFTNEVIKTGSGSLIDENTLSRVNNYIELNNKTINARQKFLPWLIDGGMFKIVKNM
;
A
#
# COMPACT_ATOMS: atom_id res chain seq x y z
N MET A 1 -33.28 24.49 -33.08
CA MET A 1 -32.38 25.67 -33.02
C MET A 1 -32.05 26.15 -31.60
N GLN A 2 -32.65 25.61 -30.52
CA GLN A 2 -32.39 26.03 -29.12
C GLN A 2 -31.29 25.25 -28.38
N ILE A 3 -30.69 24.21 -28.96
CA ILE A 3 -29.58 23.46 -28.35
C ILE A 3 -28.24 24.22 -28.46
N LYS A 4 -28.09 25.10 -29.46
CA LYS A 4 -26.88 25.93 -29.66
C LYS A 4 -26.73 27.06 -28.63
N GLU A 5 -27.82 27.52 -28.00
CA GLU A 5 -27.76 28.57 -26.96
C GLU A 5 -27.57 28.02 -25.54
N LEU A 6 -28.02 26.78 -25.25
CA LEU A 6 -27.74 26.13 -23.97
C LEU A 6 -26.24 25.80 -23.78
N LEU A 7 -25.52 25.57 -24.88
CA LEU A 7 -24.08 25.31 -24.89
C LEU A 7 -23.22 26.57 -24.64
N LYS A 8 -23.80 27.78 -24.59
CA LYS A 8 -23.04 29.03 -24.38
C LYS A 8 -22.75 29.39 -22.92
N LYS A 9 -23.35 28.72 -21.92
CA LYS A 9 -23.22 29.10 -20.50
C LYS A 9 -22.49 28.09 -19.59
N VAL A 10 -22.09 26.95 -20.12
CA VAL A 10 -21.07 26.12 -19.47
C VAL A 10 -19.74 26.54 -20.07
N ASN A 11 -18.72 26.81 -19.25
CA ASN A 11 -17.35 27.02 -19.74
C ASN A 11 -16.80 25.66 -20.23
N ILE A 12 -17.37 25.19 -21.34
CA ILE A 12 -17.04 23.95 -22.06
C ILE A 12 -15.57 23.99 -22.46
N LYS A 13 -15.00 25.18 -22.70
CA LYS A 13 -13.56 25.34 -22.91
C LYS A 13 -12.75 24.96 -21.67
N GLY A 14 -13.19 25.29 -20.46
CA GLY A 14 -12.54 24.88 -19.21
C GLY A 14 -12.65 23.38 -18.94
N VAL A 15 -13.80 22.76 -19.22
CA VAL A 15 -14.00 21.31 -19.10
C VAL A 15 -13.25 20.53 -20.18
N ILE A 16 -13.18 21.07 -21.40
CA ILE A 16 -12.39 20.49 -22.51
C ILE A 16 -10.90 20.65 -22.24
N VAL A 17 -10.44 21.79 -21.74
CA VAL A 17 -9.03 22.01 -21.37
C VAL A 17 -8.64 21.14 -20.18
N ALA A 18 -9.48 21.04 -19.14
CA ALA A 18 -9.25 20.12 -18.02
C ALA A 18 -9.27 18.65 -18.47
N SER A 19 -10.16 18.29 -19.40
CA SER A 19 -10.19 16.96 -20.02
C SER A 19 -8.97 16.70 -20.90
N ILE A 20 -8.48 17.68 -21.66
CA ILE A 20 -7.25 17.58 -22.47
C ILE A 20 -6.03 17.44 -21.57
N ILE A 21 -5.94 18.21 -20.48
CA ILE A 21 -4.87 18.11 -19.49
C ILE A 21 -4.92 16.75 -18.79
N ALA A 22 -6.10 16.31 -18.34
CA ALA A 22 -6.29 14.97 -17.77
C ALA A 22 -5.97 13.85 -18.78
N THR A 23 -6.19 14.09 -20.08
CA THR A 23 -5.87 13.15 -21.17
C THR A 23 -4.37 13.13 -21.45
N ILE A 24 -3.67 14.25 -21.43
CA ILE A 24 -2.20 14.30 -21.54
C ILE A 24 -1.57 13.60 -20.34
N MET A 25 -2.12 13.78 -19.14
CA MET A 25 -1.69 13.08 -17.91
C MET A 25 -1.99 11.58 -17.97
N LEU A 26 -3.16 11.16 -18.47
CA LEU A 26 -3.49 9.74 -18.69
C LEU A 26 -2.60 9.11 -19.77
N LEU A 27 -2.27 9.85 -20.83
CA LEU A 27 -1.35 9.40 -21.87
C LEU A 27 0.08 9.28 -21.33
N GLU A 28 0.54 10.17 -20.45
CA GLU A 28 1.81 10.02 -19.71
C GLU A 28 1.79 8.85 -18.71
N ILE A 29 0.67 8.59 -18.03
CA ILE A 29 0.49 7.43 -17.14
C ILE A 29 0.50 6.12 -17.94
N VAL A 30 -0.10 6.12 -19.13
CA VAL A 30 -0.08 4.97 -20.06
C VAL A 30 1.31 4.81 -20.71
N TYR A 31 2.04 5.89 -20.93
CA TYR A 31 3.42 5.86 -21.45
C TYR A 31 4.45 5.43 -20.39
N SER A 32 4.15 5.61 -19.10
CA SER A 32 5.01 5.22 -17.96
C SER A 32 4.82 3.77 -17.46
N GLY A 33 3.95 2.98 -18.10
CA GLY A 33 4.09 1.51 -18.12
C GLY A 33 3.41 0.67 -17.03
N ASN A 34 2.29 1.08 -16.41
CA ASN A 34 1.69 0.34 -15.28
C ASN A 34 0.32 -0.34 -15.49
N ILE A 35 -0.07 -0.71 -16.72
CA ILE A 35 -1.19 -1.63 -16.94
C ILE A 35 -0.85 -2.62 -18.07
N PHE A 36 -0.53 -3.87 -17.72
CA PHE A 36 -0.31 -4.96 -18.68
C PHE A 36 -1.38 -6.04 -18.55
N PHE A 37 -1.93 -6.49 -19.69
CA PHE A 37 -2.55 -7.81 -19.78
C PHE A 37 -1.46 -8.81 -20.15
N GLN A 38 -1.20 -9.78 -19.27
CA GLN A 38 -0.40 -10.96 -19.61
C GLN A 38 -1.32 -11.97 -20.29
N THR A 39 -1.14 -12.20 -21.59
CA THR A 39 -1.67 -13.41 -22.23
C THR A 39 -0.57 -14.47 -22.20
N ILE A 40 -0.89 -15.67 -21.71
CA ILE A 40 0.02 -16.82 -21.80
C ILE A 40 0.07 -17.25 -23.25
N ILE A 41 1.25 -17.24 -23.85
CA ILE A 41 1.50 -17.92 -25.11
C ILE A 41 1.95 -19.34 -24.72
N PRO A 42 1.16 -20.39 -25.00
CA PRO A 42 1.57 -21.76 -24.74
C PRO A 42 2.80 -22.06 -25.60
N MET A 43 3.87 -22.48 -24.95
CA MET A 43 5.17 -22.76 -25.57
C MET A 43 5.57 -24.24 -25.45
N GLN A 44 4.93 -24.99 -24.56
CA GLN A 44 5.00 -26.45 -24.51
C GLN A 44 3.63 -26.99 -24.08
N THR A 45 3.16 -28.07 -24.72
CA THR A 45 1.84 -28.64 -24.48
C THR A 45 1.92 -30.17 -24.47
N TYR A 46 1.26 -30.79 -23.49
CA TYR A 46 1.09 -32.24 -23.35
C TYR A 46 -0.38 -32.61 -23.55
N GLU A 47 -0.64 -33.48 -24.52
CA GLU A 47 -1.96 -34.09 -24.82
C GLU A 47 -1.85 -35.62 -24.92
N GLN A 48 -0.63 -36.16 -24.78
CA GLN A 48 -0.30 -37.59 -24.73
C GLN A 48 0.62 -37.83 -23.53
N TRP A 49 0.51 -39.00 -22.90
CA TRP A 49 1.02 -39.25 -21.55
C TRP A 49 2.24 -40.18 -21.50
N ASP A 50 2.81 -40.55 -22.64
CA ASP A 50 3.91 -41.51 -22.73
C ASP A 50 5.24 -40.96 -22.16
N GLU A 51 5.36 -39.64 -22.07
CA GLU A 51 6.57 -38.93 -21.63
C GLU A 51 6.50 -38.42 -20.18
N ILE A 52 5.38 -38.67 -19.47
CA ILE A 52 5.24 -38.26 -18.06
C ILE A 52 5.57 -39.43 -17.13
N LEU A 53 6.25 -39.13 -16.03
CA LEU A 53 6.51 -40.15 -15.00
C LEU A 53 5.31 -40.20 -14.06
N VAL A 54 4.78 -41.40 -13.82
CA VAL A 54 3.65 -41.61 -12.92
C VAL A 54 4.03 -42.46 -11.72
N ASN A 55 3.41 -42.19 -10.58
CA ASN A 55 3.57 -42.98 -9.36
C ASN A 55 2.20 -43.29 -8.76
N ASN A 56 1.94 -44.56 -8.45
CA ASN A 56 0.66 -45.07 -7.94
C ASN A 56 -0.57 -44.72 -8.81
N LEU A 57 -0.36 -44.61 -10.13
CA LEU A 57 -1.40 -44.36 -11.13
C LEU A 57 -1.27 -45.37 -12.28
N SER A 58 -2.39 -45.86 -12.79
CA SER A 58 -2.49 -46.54 -14.09
C SER A 58 -3.24 -45.65 -15.09
N ILE A 59 -2.76 -45.60 -16.34
CA ILE A 59 -3.32 -44.75 -17.39
C ILE A 59 -4.01 -45.64 -18.44
N GLU A 60 -5.28 -45.33 -18.75
CA GLU A 60 -6.00 -45.89 -19.90
C GLU A 60 -6.55 -44.74 -20.77
N GLY A 61 -5.85 -44.43 -21.86
CA GLY A 61 -6.18 -43.25 -22.67
C GLY A 61 -5.90 -41.94 -21.92
N ASN A 62 -6.95 -41.16 -21.66
CA ASN A 62 -6.86 -39.91 -20.88
C ASN A 62 -7.30 -40.08 -19.42
N ASP A 63 -7.71 -41.30 -19.04
CA ASP A 63 -8.20 -41.63 -17.71
C ASP A 63 -7.05 -42.14 -16.84
N PHE A 64 -6.90 -41.52 -15.67
CA PHE A 64 -5.88 -41.83 -14.67
C PHE A 64 -6.57 -42.47 -13.47
N HIS A 65 -6.21 -43.72 -13.17
CA HIS A 65 -6.78 -44.49 -12.05
C HIS A 65 -5.76 -44.67 -10.92
N SER A 66 -6.15 -44.34 -9.69
CA SER A 66 -5.29 -44.41 -8.52
C SER A 66 -5.14 -45.85 -8.03
N THR A 67 -3.89 -46.35 -7.99
CA THR A 67 -3.58 -47.72 -7.54
C THR A 67 -3.00 -47.78 -6.11
N GLY A 68 -2.77 -46.63 -5.48
CA GLY A 68 -2.27 -46.50 -4.11
C GLY A 68 -2.40 -45.08 -3.57
N ALA A 69 -2.09 -44.86 -2.29
CA ALA A 69 -2.06 -43.51 -1.71
C ALA A 69 -0.89 -42.68 -2.26
N ASN A 70 -0.98 -41.35 -2.23
CA ASN A 70 0.03 -40.40 -2.74
C ASN A 70 0.29 -40.51 -4.25
N SER A 71 -0.76 -40.59 -5.05
CA SER A 71 -0.71 -40.60 -6.52
C SER A 71 -0.26 -39.27 -7.10
N TYR A 72 0.74 -39.30 -7.99
CA TYR A 72 1.25 -38.09 -8.66
C TYR A 72 1.82 -38.38 -10.04
N ILE A 73 1.88 -37.32 -10.84
CA ILE A 73 2.61 -37.29 -12.11
C ILE A 73 3.77 -36.29 -12.00
N VAL A 74 4.84 -36.53 -12.75
CA VAL A 74 5.93 -35.57 -12.94
C VAL A 74 5.98 -35.22 -14.41
N VAL A 75 5.77 -33.94 -14.69
CA VAL A 75 5.74 -33.42 -16.05
C VAL A 75 7.09 -32.73 -16.33
N PRO A 76 7.87 -33.25 -17.28
CA PRO A 76 9.13 -32.63 -17.65
C PRO A 76 8.90 -31.31 -18.39
N MET A 77 9.81 -30.35 -18.23
CA MET A 77 9.76 -29.06 -18.92
C MET A 77 11.02 -28.92 -19.77
N ASN A 78 10.86 -28.59 -21.06
CA ASN A 78 12.01 -28.44 -21.96
C ASN A 78 12.74 -27.09 -21.81
N SER A 79 12.15 -26.16 -21.06
CA SER A 79 12.61 -24.81 -20.82
C SER A 79 11.94 -24.25 -19.56
N SER A 80 12.34 -23.04 -19.14
CA SER A 80 11.74 -22.39 -17.98
C SER A 80 10.47 -21.63 -18.34
N TYR A 81 9.36 -22.01 -17.70
CA TYR A 81 8.04 -21.40 -17.89
C TYR A 81 7.51 -20.74 -16.62
N THR A 82 6.89 -19.56 -16.75
CA THR A 82 6.31 -18.81 -15.63
C THR A 82 4.84 -19.15 -15.36
N SER A 83 4.23 -19.98 -16.21
CA SER A 83 2.83 -20.40 -16.07
C SER A 83 2.57 -21.81 -16.58
N ILE A 84 1.66 -22.52 -15.90
CA ILE A 84 1.19 -23.87 -16.22
C ILE A 84 -0.34 -23.83 -16.27
N ARG A 85 -0.95 -24.57 -17.18
CA ARG A 85 -2.39 -24.71 -17.30
C ARG A 85 -2.75 -26.18 -17.44
N ILE A 86 -3.60 -26.70 -16.57
CA ILE A 86 -4.09 -28.08 -16.61
C ILE A 86 -5.56 -28.04 -17.00
N ASN A 87 -5.95 -28.78 -18.03
CA ASN A 87 -7.33 -28.92 -18.47
C ASN A 87 -7.83 -30.32 -18.12
N MET A 88 -8.93 -30.39 -17.36
CA MET A 88 -9.52 -31.63 -16.85
C MET A 88 -10.97 -31.76 -17.31
N LYS A 89 -11.52 -32.99 -17.24
CA LYS A 89 -12.96 -33.18 -17.45
C LYS A 89 -13.76 -32.48 -16.32
N PRO A 90 -14.85 -31.76 -16.63
CA PRO A 90 -15.55 -30.91 -15.67
C PRO A 90 -15.97 -31.62 -14.37
N GLU A 91 -16.45 -32.86 -14.48
CA GLU A 91 -16.99 -33.65 -13.36
C GLU A 91 -15.93 -34.05 -12.32
N ASP A 92 -14.64 -34.09 -12.72
CA ASP A 92 -13.52 -34.48 -11.87
C ASP A 92 -12.83 -33.27 -11.23
N ALA A 93 -12.90 -32.10 -11.89
CA ALA A 93 -12.27 -30.86 -11.43
C ALA A 93 -12.80 -30.40 -10.06
N GLU A 94 -14.06 -30.72 -9.74
CA GLU A 94 -14.70 -30.37 -8.46
C GLU A 94 -14.29 -31.28 -7.29
N LYS A 95 -13.75 -32.47 -7.56
CA LYS A 95 -13.56 -33.54 -6.55
C LYS A 95 -12.10 -33.76 -6.19
N ILE A 96 -11.20 -33.01 -6.81
CA ILE A 96 -9.76 -33.30 -6.78
C ILE A 96 -8.97 -32.06 -6.43
N ILE A 97 -8.07 -32.22 -5.45
CA ILE A 97 -7.11 -31.21 -5.06
C ILE A 97 -5.82 -31.47 -5.82
N VAL A 98 -5.37 -30.48 -6.59
CA VAL A 98 -4.08 -30.52 -7.28
C VAL A 98 -3.04 -29.77 -6.47
N ARG A 99 -1.93 -30.44 -6.15
CA ARG A 99 -0.75 -29.83 -5.55
C ARG A 99 0.42 -29.85 -6.53
N ALA A 100 0.94 -28.68 -6.85
CA ALA A 100 2.18 -28.54 -7.60
C ALA A 100 3.37 -28.48 -6.64
N TYR A 101 4.40 -29.28 -6.93
CA TYR A 101 5.67 -29.29 -6.24
C TYR A 101 6.78 -28.97 -7.24
N TYR A 102 7.67 -28.07 -6.83
CA TYR A 102 8.83 -27.67 -7.61
C TYR A 102 10.09 -28.35 -7.05
N PRO A 103 11.02 -28.77 -7.90
CA PRO A 103 12.23 -29.47 -7.47
C PRO A 103 13.17 -28.56 -6.67
N TYR A 104 13.85 -29.16 -5.68
CA TYR A 104 14.87 -28.59 -4.79
C TYR A 104 16.08 -29.54 -4.75
N GLU A 105 17.21 -29.13 -4.17
CA GLU A 105 18.56 -29.74 -4.31
C GLU A 105 18.65 -31.28 -4.19
N GLU A 106 17.69 -31.98 -3.55
CA GLU A 106 17.60 -33.47 -3.49
C GLU A 106 16.17 -34.04 -3.74
N GLY A 107 15.31 -33.37 -4.51
CA GLY A 107 13.98 -33.88 -4.89
C GLY A 107 12.84 -32.85 -4.80
N PHE A 108 11.58 -33.28 -4.91
CA PHE A 108 10.42 -32.40 -4.79
C PHE A 108 10.07 -32.12 -3.32
N SER A 109 10.17 -30.87 -2.85
CA SER A 109 9.91 -30.46 -1.45
C SER A 109 8.46 -30.03 -1.21
N ALA A 110 7.87 -30.45 -0.09
CA ALA A 110 6.49 -30.11 0.30
C ALA A 110 6.30 -28.66 0.80
N ASN A 111 7.40 -27.99 1.16
CA ASN A 111 7.38 -26.62 1.71
C ASN A 111 7.01 -25.55 0.68
N TYR A 112 6.97 -25.89 -0.62
CA TYR A 112 6.55 -25.01 -1.72
C TYR A 112 5.29 -25.51 -2.43
N SER A 113 4.40 -26.19 -1.70
CA SER A 113 3.12 -26.65 -2.27
C SER A 113 2.06 -25.55 -2.25
N LYS A 114 1.37 -25.36 -3.38
CA LYS A 114 0.18 -24.50 -3.45
C LYS A 114 -1.06 -25.39 -3.52
N LYS A 115 -1.87 -25.40 -2.46
CA LYS A 115 -3.16 -26.10 -2.42
C LYS A 115 -4.22 -25.22 -3.09
N LEU A 116 -4.95 -25.76 -4.05
CA LEU A 116 -6.04 -25.06 -4.75
C LEU A 116 -7.31 -25.90 -4.70
N ILE A 117 -8.44 -25.23 -4.43
CA ILE A 117 -9.79 -25.79 -4.54
C ILE A 117 -10.39 -25.17 -5.80
N VAL A 118 -10.81 -26.00 -6.75
CA VAL A 118 -11.38 -25.53 -8.03
C VAL A 118 -12.78 -24.95 -7.77
N SER A 119 -13.10 -23.80 -8.39
CA SER A 119 -14.44 -23.22 -8.37
C SER A 119 -15.34 -23.89 -9.42
N GLN A 120 -16.64 -24.03 -9.11
CA GLN A 120 -17.69 -24.81 -9.82
C GLN A 120 -17.85 -24.61 -11.35
N ASP A 121 -17.15 -23.65 -11.99
CA ASP A 121 -17.36 -23.30 -13.41
C ASP A 121 -16.10 -23.40 -14.31
N ASP A 122 -14.94 -23.80 -13.79
CA ASP A 122 -13.67 -23.74 -14.56
C ASP A 122 -13.03 -25.12 -14.76
N THR A 123 -13.05 -25.63 -16.00
CA THR A 123 -12.40 -26.90 -16.42
C THR A 123 -10.88 -26.80 -16.50
N THR A 124 -10.34 -25.62 -16.16
CA THR A 124 -8.96 -25.23 -16.40
C THR A 124 -8.33 -24.69 -15.13
N ILE A 125 -7.27 -25.35 -14.65
CA ILE A 125 -6.50 -24.96 -13.47
C ILE A 125 -5.22 -24.25 -13.94
N GLU A 126 -5.07 -22.97 -13.61
CA GLU A 126 -3.89 -22.18 -13.98
C GLU A 126 -2.96 -21.92 -12.78
N PHE A 127 -1.67 -22.16 -12.98
CA PHE A 127 -0.60 -21.93 -12.01
C PHE A 127 0.33 -20.86 -12.57
N LYS A 128 0.73 -19.89 -11.74
CA LYS A 128 1.84 -18.98 -12.02
C LYS A 128 2.97 -19.31 -11.07
N SER A 129 4.14 -19.62 -11.64
CA SER A 129 5.34 -19.94 -10.90
C SER A 129 6.22 -18.70 -10.82
N ASP A 130 6.65 -18.33 -9.61
CA ASP A 130 7.59 -17.22 -9.38
C ASP A 130 9.05 -17.65 -9.62
N LYS A 131 9.29 -18.94 -9.87
CA LYS A 131 10.61 -19.59 -9.99
C LYS A 131 10.80 -20.28 -11.36
N HIS A 132 12.05 -20.42 -11.78
CA HIS A 132 12.47 -21.17 -12.97
C HIS A 132 12.82 -22.62 -12.59
N VAL A 133 12.13 -23.62 -13.16
CA VAL A 133 12.32 -25.03 -12.80
C VAL A 133 12.10 -25.95 -14.01
N GLY A 134 12.86 -27.05 -14.08
CA GLY A 134 12.94 -27.95 -15.25
C GLY A 134 11.96 -29.14 -15.25
N ALA A 135 11.18 -29.33 -14.19
CA ALA A 135 10.08 -30.28 -14.12
C ALA A 135 9.11 -29.85 -13.01
N VAL A 136 7.84 -30.27 -13.09
CA VAL A 136 6.84 -30.01 -12.05
C VAL A 136 6.18 -31.33 -11.67
N LYS A 137 6.16 -31.62 -10.36
CA LYS A 137 5.40 -32.75 -9.82
C LYS A 137 4.00 -32.27 -9.47
N LEU A 138 2.99 -32.91 -10.04
CA LEU A 138 1.58 -32.64 -9.80
C LEU A 138 0.98 -33.83 -9.06
N GLN A 139 0.57 -33.62 -7.82
CA GLN A 139 -0.14 -34.60 -7.02
C GLN A 139 -1.64 -34.33 -7.08
N PHE A 140 -2.42 -35.37 -7.31
CA PHE A 140 -3.88 -35.33 -7.37
C PHE A 140 -4.43 -36.09 -6.17
N ILE A 141 -5.31 -35.44 -5.40
CA ILE A 141 -5.84 -35.98 -4.14
C ILE A 141 -7.36 -35.92 -4.19
N GLY A 142 -8.03 -37.07 -4.06
CA GLY A 142 -9.49 -37.14 -4.01
C GLY A 142 -10.01 -36.56 -2.69
N ALA A 143 -11.15 -35.87 -2.76
CA ALA A 143 -11.67 -35.11 -1.63
C ALA A 143 -12.18 -35.96 -0.45
N GLU A 144 -12.60 -37.21 -0.68
CA GLU A 144 -13.30 -38.03 0.35
C GLU A 144 -12.43 -39.15 0.96
N ASP A 145 -11.56 -39.81 0.18
CA ASP A 145 -10.81 -41.01 0.60
C ASP A 145 -9.30 -40.92 0.30
N GLY A 146 -8.84 -39.82 -0.30
CA GLY A 146 -7.44 -39.58 -0.65
C GLY A 146 -6.95 -40.30 -1.91
N TYR A 147 -7.81 -41.07 -2.60
CA TYR A 147 -7.56 -41.68 -3.90
C TYR A 147 -8.22 -40.82 -4.99
N ALA A 148 -7.56 -40.59 -6.12
CA ALA A 148 -8.08 -39.72 -7.18
C ALA A 148 -8.08 -40.43 -8.53
N ASP A 149 -9.28 -40.74 -9.03
CA ASP A 149 -9.49 -41.11 -10.42
C ASP A 149 -9.91 -39.86 -11.21
N PHE A 150 -9.28 -39.58 -12.35
CA PHE A 150 -9.54 -38.36 -13.12
C PHE A 150 -9.18 -38.46 -14.60
N THR A 151 -9.89 -37.68 -15.41
CA THR A 151 -9.54 -37.48 -16.82
C THR A 151 -8.77 -36.18 -17.04
N LEU A 152 -7.56 -36.27 -17.60
CA LEU A 152 -6.80 -35.10 -18.09
C LEU A 152 -7.00 -34.93 -19.60
N ASN A 153 -7.35 -33.72 -20.03
CA ASN A 153 -7.42 -33.39 -21.46
C ASN A 153 -6.08 -32.87 -21.99
N ARG A 154 -5.39 -32.02 -21.20
CA ARG A 154 -4.18 -31.31 -21.65
C ARG A 154 -3.43 -30.63 -20.50
N ILE A 155 -2.11 -30.51 -20.60
CA ILE A 155 -1.28 -29.62 -19.78
C ILE A 155 -0.48 -28.65 -20.68
N GLU A 156 -0.56 -27.34 -20.45
CA GLU A 156 0.18 -26.31 -21.19
C GLU A 156 1.17 -25.57 -20.29
N PHE A 157 2.33 -25.22 -20.82
CA PHE A 157 3.34 -24.38 -20.19
C PHE A 157 3.65 -23.17 -21.08
N GLY A 158 3.81 -21.99 -20.50
CA GLY A 158 4.09 -20.77 -21.26
C GLY A 158 4.71 -19.63 -20.42
N ASN A 159 5.14 -18.56 -21.11
CA ASN A 159 5.59 -17.32 -20.49
C ASN A 159 4.66 -16.16 -20.86
N GLY A 160 4.43 -15.24 -19.92
CA GLY A 160 3.70 -14.01 -20.20
C GLY A 160 4.54 -13.08 -21.08
N LYS A 161 4.11 -12.82 -22.33
CA LYS A 161 4.75 -11.81 -23.20
C LYS A 161 4.02 -10.47 -23.10
N LEU A 162 4.81 -9.41 -22.97
CA LEU A 162 4.36 -8.02 -22.96
C LEU A 162 4.29 -7.54 -24.43
N LEU A 163 3.09 -7.29 -24.96
CA LEU A 163 2.91 -6.82 -26.34
C LEU A 163 2.26 -5.44 -26.34
N PHE A 164 3.03 -4.41 -26.70
CA PHE A 164 2.47 -3.11 -27.07
C PHE A 164 1.83 -3.24 -28.45
N SER A 165 0.51 -3.03 -28.55
CA SER A 165 -0.18 -3.03 -29.84
C SER A 165 -0.80 -1.67 -30.11
N LYS A 166 -0.69 -1.15 -31.34
CA LYS A 166 -1.50 -0.01 -31.81
C LYS A 166 -3.00 -0.22 -31.56
N ARG A 167 -3.44 -1.49 -31.53
CA ARG A 167 -4.80 -1.89 -31.16
C ARG A 167 -5.13 -1.59 -29.69
N PHE A 168 -4.17 -1.60 -28.76
CA PHE A 168 -4.38 -1.22 -27.36
C PHE A 168 -4.56 0.29 -27.17
N LEU A 169 -3.77 1.13 -27.86
CA LEU A 169 -3.98 2.58 -27.88
C LEU A 169 -5.36 2.94 -28.44
N VAL A 170 -5.76 2.30 -29.55
CA VAL A 170 -7.10 2.46 -30.11
C VAL A 170 -8.18 1.93 -29.16
N LYS A 171 -7.99 0.76 -28.52
CA LYS A 171 -8.92 0.21 -27.52
C LYS A 171 -9.01 1.07 -26.26
N SER A 172 -7.93 1.68 -25.82
CA SER A 172 -7.89 2.57 -24.65
C SER A 172 -8.56 3.90 -24.97
N PHE A 173 -8.36 4.41 -26.19
CA PHE A 173 -9.07 5.59 -26.69
C PHE A 173 -10.57 5.33 -26.90
N VAL A 174 -10.95 4.16 -27.43
CA VAL A 174 -12.35 3.73 -27.54
C VAL A 174 -12.96 3.47 -26.16
N ALA A 175 -12.24 2.83 -25.25
CA ALA A 175 -12.66 2.65 -23.86
C ALA A 175 -12.80 4.00 -23.14
N TRP A 176 -11.99 4.99 -23.48
CA TRP A 176 -12.11 6.36 -22.97
C TRP A 176 -13.33 7.09 -23.55
N ILE A 177 -13.58 7.00 -24.86
CA ILE A 177 -14.82 7.52 -25.47
C ILE A 177 -16.04 6.84 -24.83
N ALA A 178 -15.95 5.53 -24.59
CA ALA A 178 -16.98 4.77 -23.89
C ALA A 178 -17.14 5.23 -22.44
N LEU A 179 -16.05 5.48 -21.71
CA LEU A 179 -16.08 5.96 -20.32
C LEU A 179 -16.67 7.37 -20.22
N VAL A 180 -16.27 8.29 -21.10
CA VAL A 180 -16.85 9.64 -21.20
C VAL A 180 -18.31 9.55 -21.60
N GLY A 181 -18.66 8.67 -22.54
CA GLY A 181 -20.03 8.37 -22.93
C GLY A 181 -20.86 7.83 -21.77
N VAL A 182 -20.32 6.91 -20.97
CA VAL A 182 -20.93 6.36 -19.76
C VAL A 182 -21.09 7.45 -18.72
N MET A 183 -20.07 8.25 -18.42
CA MET A 183 -20.17 9.37 -17.46
C MET A 183 -21.21 10.40 -17.91
N TYR A 184 -21.23 10.76 -19.19
CA TYR A 184 -22.23 11.66 -19.74
C TYR A 184 -23.64 11.05 -19.64
N THR A 185 -23.78 9.75 -19.91
CA THR A 185 -25.04 9.02 -19.78
C THR A 185 -25.49 8.96 -18.32
N LEU A 186 -24.59 8.70 -17.38
CA LEU A 186 -24.88 8.71 -15.94
C LEU A 186 -25.28 10.10 -15.46
N LEU A 187 -24.59 11.15 -15.90
CA LEU A 187 -24.97 12.54 -15.60
C LEU A 187 -26.33 12.89 -16.21
N TRP A 188 -26.61 12.42 -17.43
CA TRP A 188 -27.91 12.60 -18.07
C TRP A 188 -29.02 11.86 -17.31
N ILE A 189 -28.84 10.59 -16.93
CA ILE A 189 -29.75 9.82 -16.08
C ILE A 189 -29.97 10.56 -14.76
N ALA A 190 -28.90 10.96 -14.08
CA ALA A 190 -28.97 11.70 -12.83
C ALA A 190 -29.68 13.06 -12.99
N SER A 191 -29.55 13.72 -14.15
CA SER A 191 -30.27 14.96 -14.45
C SER A 191 -31.78 14.80 -14.66
N ASN A 192 -32.23 13.58 -14.97
CA ASN A 192 -33.65 13.23 -15.07
C ASN A 192 -34.21 12.68 -13.74
N LEU A 193 -33.38 12.02 -12.92
CA LEU A 193 -33.78 11.50 -11.61
C LEU A 193 -33.85 12.60 -10.54
N PHE A 194 -32.93 13.57 -10.58
CA PHE A 194 -32.86 14.65 -9.59
C PHE A 194 -33.22 15.98 -10.24
N GLY A 195 -33.87 16.86 -9.47
CA GLY A 195 -34.27 18.19 -9.93
C GLY A 195 -33.12 19.09 -10.40
N ARG A 196 -33.44 20.33 -10.74
CA ARG A 196 -32.44 21.35 -11.16
C ARG A 196 -32.03 22.32 -10.05
N ASN A 197 -32.50 22.11 -8.81
CA ASN A 197 -32.11 22.93 -7.67
C ASN A 197 -30.63 22.67 -7.27
N LYS A 198 -30.06 23.54 -6.44
CA LYS A 198 -28.67 23.40 -6.00
C LYS A 198 -28.43 22.14 -5.15
N ASN A 199 -29.44 21.64 -4.44
CA ASN A 199 -29.37 20.37 -3.69
C ASN A 199 -29.12 19.18 -4.61
N SER A 200 -29.65 19.21 -5.85
CA SER A 200 -29.47 18.13 -6.80
C SER A 200 -28.00 17.82 -7.12
N ILE A 201 -27.09 18.79 -6.97
CA ILE A 201 -25.65 18.59 -7.20
C ILE A 201 -25.09 17.57 -6.20
N PHE A 202 -25.48 17.67 -4.93
CA PHE A 202 -25.08 16.71 -3.89
C PHE A 202 -25.58 15.30 -4.26
N TRP A 203 -26.86 15.16 -4.59
CA TRP A 203 -27.46 13.86 -4.92
C TRP A 203 -26.90 13.25 -6.21
N LYS A 204 -26.70 14.07 -7.25
CA LYS A 204 -26.03 13.65 -8.49
C LYS A 204 -24.61 13.16 -8.22
N THR A 205 -23.87 13.86 -7.34
CA THR A 205 -22.51 13.46 -6.96
C THR A 205 -22.51 12.08 -6.31
N LEU A 206 -23.38 11.84 -5.33
CA LEU A 206 -23.52 10.53 -4.68
C LEU A 206 -23.92 9.43 -5.66
N PHE A 207 -24.94 9.69 -6.49
CA PHE A 207 -25.44 8.70 -7.43
C PHE A 207 -24.38 8.32 -8.47
N VAL A 208 -23.76 9.31 -9.10
CA VAL A 208 -22.75 9.07 -10.15
C VAL A 208 -21.52 8.39 -9.57
N THR A 209 -21.01 8.85 -8.43
CA THR A 209 -19.85 8.21 -7.79
C THR A 209 -20.15 6.79 -7.33
N GLY A 210 -21.35 6.53 -6.80
CA GLY A 210 -21.81 5.18 -6.45
C GLY A 210 -21.80 4.24 -7.66
N ILE A 211 -22.41 4.63 -8.78
CA ILE A 211 -22.41 3.79 -9.99
C ILE A 211 -20.99 3.62 -10.55
N CYS A 212 -20.19 4.69 -10.60
CA CYS A 212 -18.78 4.60 -11.00
C CYS A 212 -18.01 3.63 -10.11
N SER A 213 -18.26 3.61 -8.80
CA SER A 213 -17.58 2.69 -7.87
C SER A 213 -17.92 1.23 -8.17
N VAL A 214 -19.18 0.90 -8.49
CA VAL A 214 -19.60 -0.45 -8.90
C VAL A 214 -18.93 -0.85 -10.21
N ILE A 215 -18.88 0.06 -11.19
CA ILE A 215 -18.18 -0.18 -12.46
C ILE A 215 -16.69 -0.43 -12.22
N ILE A 216 -16.04 0.39 -11.40
CA ILE A 216 -14.62 0.24 -11.04
C ILE A 216 -14.39 -1.12 -10.37
N MET A 217 -15.25 -1.52 -9.43
CA MET A 217 -15.18 -2.84 -8.80
C MET A 217 -15.29 -3.96 -9.83
N GLY A 218 -16.27 -3.89 -10.74
CA GLY A 218 -16.45 -4.89 -11.80
C GLY A 218 -15.26 -4.98 -12.75
N VAL A 219 -14.74 -3.84 -13.21
CA VAL A 219 -13.61 -3.77 -14.15
C VAL A 219 -12.30 -4.20 -13.51
N THR A 220 -12.09 -3.86 -12.24
CA THR A 220 -10.84 -4.15 -11.52
C THR A 220 -10.89 -5.48 -10.76
N LYS A 221 -11.98 -6.24 -10.86
CA LYS A 221 -12.27 -7.41 -10.02
C LYS A 221 -12.01 -7.09 -8.54
N SER A 222 -12.48 -5.92 -8.11
CA SER A 222 -12.34 -5.37 -6.76
C SER A 222 -10.91 -5.10 -6.29
N TYR A 223 -9.90 -5.08 -7.17
CA TYR A 223 -8.51 -4.81 -6.78
C TYR A 223 -8.33 -3.47 -6.02
N TYR A 224 -9.03 -2.41 -6.45
CA TYR A 224 -8.97 -1.11 -5.78
C TYR A 224 -9.94 -0.96 -4.61
N LEU A 225 -10.71 -1.99 -4.25
CA LEU A 225 -11.70 -1.90 -3.16
C LEU A 225 -11.07 -1.43 -1.84
N ALA A 226 -9.82 -1.88 -1.58
CA ALA A 226 -9.01 -1.46 -0.44
C ALA A 226 -8.69 0.06 -0.41
N GLY A 227 -8.96 0.79 -1.50
CA GLY A 227 -8.77 2.23 -1.61
C GLY A 227 -9.85 3.03 -0.88
N TYR A 228 -10.91 2.35 -0.43
CA TYR A 228 -12.00 2.94 0.35
C TYR A 228 -12.44 2.06 1.52
N PHE A 229 -12.52 0.75 1.33
CA PHE A 229 -12.91 -0.24 2.34
C PHE A 229 -11.69 -0.98 2.90
N HIS A 230 -11.87 -1.73 3.98
CA HIS A 230 -10.77 -2.53 4.53
C HIS A 230 -10.32 -3.63 3.55
N LYS A 231 -9.00 -3.88 3.49
CA LYS A 231 -8.40 -4.81 2.50
C LYS A 231 -8.64 -6.28 2.84
N ASN A 232 -8.61 -6.63 4.12
CA ASN A 232 -8.71 -8.01 4.58
C ASN A 232 -10.18 -8.47 4.63
N LEU A 233 -10.53 -9.44 3.78
CA LEU A 233 -11.89 -9.98 3.69
C LEU A 233 -12.27 -10.81 4.93
N ASP A 234 -11.28 -11.38 5.64
CA ASP A 234 -11.52 -12.10 6.89
C ASP A 234 -11.76 -11.14 8.07
N ASP A 235 -11.52 -9.83 7.88
CA ASP A 235 -11.66 -8.78 8.89
C ASP A 235 -13.01 -8.03 8.79
N VAL A 236 -13.94 -8.48 7.96
CA VAL A 236 -15.25 -7.81 7.80
C VAL A 236 -16.09 -7.98 9.09
N PHE A 237 -16.71 -6.88 9.53
CA PHE A 237 -17.49 -6.72 10.77
C PHE A 237 -16.71 -6.88 12.09
N MET A 238 -15.40 -7.09 12.02
CA MET A 238 -14.64 -7.53 13.17
C MET A 238 -14.45 -6.45 14.24
N ASP A 239 -14.69 -5.16 13.97
CA ASP A 239 -14.73 -4.16 15.04
C ASP A 239 -15.84 -4.50 16.06
N TYR A 240 -16.97 -5.05 15.60
CA TYR A 240 -18.06 -5.52 16.45
C TYR A 240 -17.69 -6.82 17.15
N PHE A 241 -17.32 -7.85 16.37
CA PHE A 241 -17.18 -9.21 16.89
C PHE A 241 -15.94 -9.39 17.77
N ASN A 242 -14.85 -8.67 17.53
CA ASN A 242 -13.71 -8.64 18.46
C ASN A 242 -14.13 -8.06 19.81
N MET A 243 -14.92 -6.98 19.82
CA MET A 243 -15.35 -6.34 21.06
C MET A 243 -16.43 -7.14 21.78
N LEU A 244 -17.31 -7.82 21.03
CA LEU A 244 -18.28 -8.76 21.59
C LEU A 244 -17.56 -9.95 22.23
N SER A 245 -16.53 -10.48 21.57
CA SER A 245 -15.68 -11.56 22.07
C SER A 245 -15.10 -11.20 23.45
N LEU A 246 -14.56 -9.99 23.62
CA LEU A 246 -14.03 -9.53 24.91
C LEU A 246 -15.05 -9.55 26.06
N THR A 247 -16.35 -9.48 25.79
CA THR A 247 -17.39 -9.58 26.86
C THR A 247 -17.47 -10.97 27.49
N PHE A 248 -16.84 -11.99 26.89
CA PHE A 248 -16.71 -13.34 27.45
C PHE A 248 -15.47 -13.53 28.33
N ALA A 249 -14.55 -12.55 28.36
CA ALA A 249 -13.45 -12.53 29.32
C ALA A 249 -13.91 -12.03 30.70
N ASP A 250 -13.17 -12.40 31.75
CA ASP A 250 -13.40 -11.85 33.10
C ASP A 250 -13.16 -10.33 33.15
N ASP A 251 -12.23 -9.84 32.32
CA ASP A 251 -11.91 -8.42 32.17
C ASP A 251 -12.00 -8.02 30.69
N VAL A 252 -12.96 -7.16 30.36
CA VAL A 252 -13.17 -6.68 28.98
C VAL A 252 -12.01 -5.84 28.42
N TYR A 253 -11.07 -5.42 29.27
CA TYR A 253 -9.87 -4.67 28.90
C TYR A 253 -8.57 -5.49 28.94
N ILE A 254 -8.64 -6.82 29.13
CA ILE A 254 -7.48 -7.73 29.26
C ILE A 254 -6.44 -7.57 28.14
N LEU A 255 -6.88 -7.23 26.92
CA LEU A 255 -6.02 -7.02 25.74
C LEU A 255 -5.93 -5.54 25.33
N LYS A 256 -5.97 -4.63 26.31
CA LYS A 256 -5.83 -3.17 26.08
C LYS A 256 -6.88 -2.63 25.10
N ALA A 257 -8.13 -3.05 25.24
CA ALA A 257 -9.23 -2.56 24.42
C ALA A 257 -9.40 -1.03 24.56
N ASN A 258 -9.69 -0.34 23.45
CA ASN A 258 -9.78 1.13 23.41
C ASN A 258 -11.21 1.67 23.42
N TRP A 259 -12.22 0.81 23.55
CA TRP A 259 -13.63 1.22 23.56
C TRP A 259 -14.08 1.66 24.96
N PRO A 260 -14.86 2.75 25.09
CA PRO A 260 -15.45 3.13 26.37
C PRO A 260 -16.38 2.04 26.94
N ALA A 261 -16.53 2.02 28.26
CA ALA A 261 -17.31 0.99 28.96
C ALA A 261 -18.78 0.88 28.49
N MET A 262 -19.40 1.97 28.02
CA MET A 262 -20.75 1.93 27.47
C MET A 262 -20.87 0.94 26.30
N CYS A 263 -19.84 0.84 25.45
CA CYS A 263 -19.84 -0.13 24.36
C CYS A 263 -19.99 -1.56 24.89
N PHE A 264 -19.25 -1.90 25.94
CA PHE A 264 -19.30 -3.22 26.54
C PHE A 264 -20.60 -3.49 27.29
N VAL A 265 -21.26 -2.45 27.85
CA VAL A 265 -22.63 -2.60 28.39
C VAL A 265 -23.61 -2.97 27.29
N ILE A 266 -23.57 -2.29 26.15
CA ILE A 266 -24.42 -2.58 24.98
C ILE A 266 -24.16 -4.01 24.48
N LEU A 267 -22.88 -4.39 24.34
CA LEU A 267 -22.50 -5.72 23.87
C LEU A 267 -22.83 -6.82 24.89
N SER A 268 -22.75 -6.55 26.19
CA SER A 268 -23.14 -7.50 27.24
C SER A 268 -24.64 -7.79 27.21
N ALA A 269 -25.47 -6.79 26.87
CA ALA A 269 -26.89 -7.03 26.62
C ALA A 269 -27.11 -7.96 25.41
N MET A 270 -26.27 -7.87 24.38
CA MET A 270 -26.34 -8.77 23.22
C MET A 270 -25.84 -10.18 23.56
N LYS A 271 -24.77 -10.28 24.36
CA LYS A 271 -24.23 -11.54 24.88
C LYS A 271 -25.31 -12.36 25.60
N ALA A 272 -26.25 -11.73 26.30
CA ALA A 272 -27.33 -12.41 27.01
C ALA A 272 -28.25 -13.26 26.11
N PHE A 273 -28.27 -13.01 24.79
CA PHE A 273 -29.04 -13.79 23.82
C PHE A 273 -28.25 -14.97 23.23
N ILE A 274 -26.94 -15.07 23.50
CA ILE A 274 -26.05 -16.08 22.92
C ILE A 274 -25.93 -17.26 23.91
N SER A 275 -26.39 -18.44 23.49
CA SER A 275 -26.51 -19.63 24.35
C SER A 275 -25.20 -20.37 24.62
N ASN A 276 -24.12 -20.08 23.88
CA ASN A 276 -22.81 -20.71 24.06
C ASN A 276 -21.77 -19.68 24.53
N PRO A 277 -21.27 -19.75 25.78
CA PRO A 277 -20.17 -18.90 26.21
C PRO A 277 -18.92 -19.25 25.39
N GLY A 278 -18.39 -18.26 24.68
CA GLY A 278 -17.14 -18.40 23.93
C GLY A 278 -15.98 -18.93 24.78
N MET A 279 -14.92 -19.35 24.12
CA MET A 279 -13.72 -19.88 24.79
C MET A 279 -13.08 -18.84 25.73
N PRO A 280 -12.39 -19.25 26.82
CA PRO A 280 -11.67 -18.32 27.69
C PRO A 280 -10.65 -17.49 26.90
N ILE A 281 -10.72 -16.15 27.02
CA ILE A 281 -9.85 -15.23 26.26
C ILE A 281 -8.73 -14.72 27.17
N ASN A 282 -7.49 -15.07 26.83
CA ASN A 282 -6.30 -14.56 27.52
C ASN A 282 -5.20 -14.03 26.59
N ASN A 283 -5.36 -14.15 25.26
CA ASN A 283 -4.41 -13.66 24.26
C ASN A 283 -5.13 -13.26 22.96
N ALA A 284 -4.41 -12.56 22.07
CA ALA A 284 -4.98 -12.03 20.83
C ALA A 284 -5.40 -13.10 19.81
N VAL A 285 -4.76 -14.27 19.80
CA VAL A 285 -5.12 -15.37 18.89
C VAL A 285 -6.48 -15.94 19.28
N MET A 286 -6.66 -16.27 20.56
CA MET A 286 -7.92 -16.75 21.12
C MET A 286 -9.06 -15.72 20.95
N LEU A 287 -8.74 -14.43 21.08
CA LEU A 287 -9.70 -13.36 20.81
C LEU A 287 -10.21 -13.43 19.36
N GLY A 288 -9.29 -13.53 18.40
CA GLY A 288 -9.60 -13.57 16.97
C GLY A 288 -10.39 -14.82 16.58
N GLU A 289 -9.99 -16.00 17.05
CA GLU A 289 -10.71 -17.25 16.83
C GLU A 289 -12.14 -17.18 17.37
N ASN A 290 -12.31 -16.72 18.61
CA ASN A 290 -13.63 -16.59 19.21
C ASN A 290 -14.48 -15.50 18.50
N ALA A 291 -13.87 -14.41 18.05
CA ALA A 291 -14.56 -13.37 17.28
C ALA A 291 -15.05 -13.89 15.92
N ILE A 292 -14.26 -14.70 15.21
CA ILE A 292 -14.68 -15.36 13.97
C ILE A 292 -15.84 -16.30 14.24
N ASN A 293 -15.75 -17.13 15.30
CA ASN A 293 -16.84 -18.03 15.69
C ASN A 293 -18.14 -17.27 16.02
N LEU A 294 -18.04 -16.11 16.68
CA LEU A 294 -19.19 -15.25 16.96
C LEU A 294 -19.74 -14.59 15.70
N ARG A 295 -18.89 -14.20 14.75
CA ARG A 295 -19.34 -13.67 13.46
C ARG A 295 -20.12 -14.71 12.66
N ASP A 296 -19.65 -15.95 12.68
CA ASP A 296 -20.27 -17.05 11.94
C ASP A 296 -21.45 -17.66 12.72
N ASN A 297 -21.69 -17.25 13.96
CA ASN A 297 -22.85 -17.64 14.75
C ASN A 297 -24.10 -16.83 14.34
N GLU A 298 -25.15 -17.54 13.96
CA GLU A 298 -26.39 -16.96 13.44
C GLU A 298 -27.07 -15.98 14.41
N ILE A 299 -27.09 -16.28 15.72
CA ILE A 299 -27.75 -15.44 16.72
C ILE A 299 -26.95 -14.16 16.95
N ALA A 300 -25.63 -14.27 17.05
CA ALA A 300 -24.74 -13.12 17.24
C ALA A 300 -24.75 -12.19 16.01
N MET A 301 -24.73 -12.77 14.80
CA MET A 301 -24.89 -12.03 13.54
C MET A 301 -26.26 -11.37 13.42
N MET A 302 -27.34 -12.06 13.81
CA MET A 302 -28.68 -11.47 13.85
C MET A 302 -28.74 -10.26 14.79
N GLY A 303 -28.14 -10.36 15.98
CA GLY A 303 -28.03 -9.24 16.93
C GLY A 303 -27.30 -8.04 16.32
N PHE A 304 -26.18 -8.27 15.64
CA PHE A 304 -25.45 -7.24 14.89
C PHE A 304 -26.34 -6.57 13.83
N VAL A 305 -27.01 -7.35 12.97
CA VAL A 305 -27.88 -6.84 11.92
C VAL A 305 -29.03 -6.01 12.50
N LEU A 306 -29.69 -6.49 13.56
CA LEU A 306 -30.80 -5.78 14.21
C LEU A 306 -30.37 -4.43 14.78
N ILE A 307 -29.19 -4.34 15.41
CA ILE A 307 -28.64 -3.06 15.89
C ILE A 307 -28.45 -2.09 14.72
N PHE A 308 -27.84 -2.53 13.62
CA PHE A 308 -27.57 -1.67 12.47
C PHE A 308 -28.83 -1.25 11.73
N VAL A 309 -29.82 -2.15 11.59
CA VAL A 309 -31.15 -1.82 11.03
C VAL A 309 -31.85 -0.79 11.92
N ALA A 310 -31.83 -0.95 13.24
CA ALA A 310 -32.38 0.04 14.17
C ALA A 310 -31.69 1.40 14.02
N CYS A 311 -30.36 1.42 13.87
CA CYS A 311 -29.61 2.65 13.60
C CYS A 311 -30.01 3.28 12.28
N PHE A 312 -30.13 2.51 11.20
CA PHE A 312 -30.59 3.01 9.90
C PHE A 312 -31.96 3.66 9.99
N ILE A 313 -32.91 3.02 10.67
CA ILE A 313 -34.25 3.56 10.90
C ILE A 313 -34.16 4.88 11.67
N LEU A 314 -33.44 4.91 12.80
CA LEU A 314 -33.29 6.11 13.62
C LEU A 314 -32.64 7.28 12.85
N ILE A 315 -31.59 7.00 12.09
CA ILE A 315 -30.92 7.98 11.23
C ILE A 315 -31.90 8.47 10.16
N ALA A 316 -32.62 7.58 9.47
CA ALA A 316 -33.57 7.95 8.43
C ALA A 316 -34.68 8.88 8.94
N TYR A 317 -35.30 8.53 10.07
CA TYR A 317 -36.33 9.36 10.69
C TYR A 317 -35.79 10.70 11.17
N SER A 318 -34.59 10.71 11.76
CA SER A 318 -33.93 11.95 12.19
C SER A 318 -33.62 12.86 11.00
N VAL A 319 -33.01 12.34 9.93
CA VAL A 319 -32.74 13.09 8.69
C VAL A 319 -34.04 13.61 8.08
N LYS A 320 -35.09 12.77 8.00
CA LYS A 320 -36.40 13.16 7.48
C LYS A 320 -37.01 14.32 8.26
N SER A 321 -36.86 14.30 9.60
CA SER A 321 -37.38 15.36 10.47
C SER A 321 -36.63 16.69 10.32
N ILE A 322 -35.34 16.63 9.95
CA ILE A 322 -34.51 17.83 9.75
C ILE A 322 -34.73 18.41 8.34
N LEU A 323 -34.87 17.58 7.30
CA LEU A 323 -35.05 18.05 5.92
C LEU A 323 -36.41 18.74 5.72
N ASN A 324 -36.41 19.93 5.11
CA ASN A 324 -37.65 20.66 4.79
C ASN A 324 -38.27 20.24 3.45
N SER A 325 -37.46 19.76 2.51
CA SER A 325 -37.86 19.49 1.12
C SER A 325 -38.31 18.04 0.94
N GLU A 326 -39.55 17.83 0.48
CA GLU A 326 -40.07 16.50 0.12
C GLU A 326 -39.24 15.82 -0.98
N SER A 327 -38.68 16.60 -1.91
CA SER A 327 -37.80 16.04 -2.94
C SER A 327 -36.51 15.47 -2.35
N ASP A 328 -35.95 16.11 -1.33
CA ASP A 328 -34.73 15.64 -0.67
C ASP A 328 -35.02 14.46 0.28
N ARG A 329 -36.21 14.45 0.91
CA ARG A 329 -36.67 13.33 1.75
C ARG A 329 -36.76 12.00 0.98
N LYS A 330 -37.09 12.05 -0.31
CA LYS A 330 -37.10 10.84 -1.17
C LYS A 330 -35.71 10.24 -1.40
N ASN A 331 -34.65 11.02 -1.21
CA ASN A 331 -33.27 10.60 -1.48
C ASN A 331 -32.54 10.08 -0.23
N ILE A 332 -33.21 9.98 0.93
CA ILE A 332 -32.59 9.55 2.19
C ILE A 332 -31.91 8.18 2.04
N LEU A 333 -32.48 7.25 1.27
CA LEU A 333 -31.85 5.95 1.02
C LEU A 333 -30.46 6.10 0.38
N LEU A 334 -30.27 7.03 -0.55
CA LEU A 334 -28.97 7.28 -1.17
C LEU A 334 -27.94 7.80 -0.15
N LEU A 335 -28.38 8.56 0.84
CA LEU A 335 -27.54 8.99 1.95
C LEU A 335 -27.19 7.82 2.89
N LEU A 336 -28.14 6.92 3.18
CA LEU A 336 -27.88 5.72 4.00
C LEU A 336 -26.95 4.72 3.29
N LEU A 337 -26.85 4.79 1.96
CA LEU A 337 -25.91 4.03 1.15
C LEU A 337 -24.65 4.83 0.79
N SER A 338 -24.38 5.93 1.50
CA SER A 338 -23.17 6.73 1.33
C SER A 338 -21.92 5.98 1.76
N GLY A 339 -20.77 6.40 1.22
CA GLY A 339 -19.49 5.73 1.48
C GLY A 339 -19.12 5.62 2.96
N PRO A 340 -19.16 6.70 3.77
CA PRO A 340 -18.83 6.62 5.18
C PRO A 340 -19.74 5.69 5.98
N ILE A 341 -21.05 5.66 5.65
CA ILE A 341 -22.01 4.77 6.31
C ILE A 341 -21.73 3.30 5.92
N LEU A 342 -21.52 3.00 4.63
CA LEU A 342 -21.18 1.65 4.18
C LEU A 342 -19.84 1.17 4.76
N CYS A 343 -18.84 2.04 4.87
CA CYS A 343 -17.57 1.71 5.54
C CYS A 343 -17.79 1.41 7.03
N THR A 344 -18.69 2.13 7.70
CA THR A 344 -19.05 1.85 9.09
C THR A 344 -19.71 0.47 9.24
N VAL A 345 -20.59 0.11 8.29
CA VAL A 345 -21.23 -1.21 8.23
C VAL A 345 -20.18 -2.29 7.98
N GLU A 346 -19.34 -2.14 6.96
CA GLU A 346 -18.27 -3.09 6.62
C GLU A 346 -17.34 -3.36 7.81
N ARG A 347 -16.96 -2.32 8.55
CA ARG A 347 -16.15 -2.49 9.76
C ARG A 347 -16.90 -3.11 10.93
N GLY A 348 -18.21 -2.91 11.01
CA GLY A 348 -19.02 -3.26 12.18
C GLY A 348 -18.81 -2.31 13.37
N ASN A 349 -18.43 -1.06 13.15
CA ASN A 349 -18.03 -0.18 14.24
C ASN A 349 -19.26 0.44 14.97
N LEU A 350 -19.29 0.38 16.30
CA LEU A 350 -20.37 0.95 17.12
C LEU A 350 -20.47 2.49 17.06
N ILE A 351 -19.56 3.17 16.36
CA ILE A 351 -19.77 4.56 15.98
C ILE A 351 -21.11 4.77 15.24
N MET A 352 -21.65 3.76 14.55
CA MET A 352 -23.00 3.82 13.96
C MET A 352 -24.09 4.12 15.00
N VAL A 353 -24.03 3.45 16.17
CA VAL A 353 -24.98 3.67 17.27
C VAL A 353 -24.80 5.07 17.86
N SER A 354 -23.54 5.47 18.06
CA SER A 354 -23.20 6.83 18.51
C SER A 354 -23.75 7.89 17.54
N PHE A 355 -23.63 7.66 16.23
CA PHE A 355 -24.12 8.57 15.20
C PHE A 355 -25.65 8.61 15.14
N ALA A 356 -26.34 7.48 15.28
CA ALA A 356 -27.81 7.44 15.35
C ALA A 356 -28.34 8.32 16.50
N PHE A 357 -27.73 8.22 17.68
CA PHE A 357 -28.09 9.08 18.82
C PHE A 357 -27.72 10.55 18.60
N LEU A 358 -26.60 10.85 17.95
CA LEU A 358 -26.25 12.22 17.55
C LEU A 358 -27.31 12.81 16.61
N MET A 359 -27.82 12.03 15.66
CA MET A 359 -28.89 12.47 14.76
C MET A 359 -30.21 12.74 15.50
N VAL A 360 -30.56 11.92 16.49
CA VAL A 360 -31.71 12.18 17.39
C VAL A 360 -31.51 13.48 18.16
N TYR A 361 -30.31 13.73 18.70
CA TYR A 361 -30.00 15.02 19.34
C TYR A 361 -30.24 16.17 18.38
N LEU A 362 -29.68 16.12 17.17
CA LEU A 362 -29.80 17.19 16.18
C LEU A 362 -31.25 17.44 15.72
N ALA A 363 -32.08 16.40 15.69
CA ALA A 363 -33.50 16.52 15.37
C ALA A 363 -34.30 17.22 16.48
N LEU A 364 -33.94 17.01 17.75
CA LEU A 364 -34.82 17.35 18.88
C LEU A 364 -34.26 18.43 19.83
N TYR A 365 -32.97 18.78 19.75
CA TYR A 365 -32.34 19.66 20.74
C TYR A 365 -32.97 21.05 20.78
N ASN A 366 -33.53 21.52 19.65
CA ASN A 366 -34.22 22.80 19.55
C ASN A 366 -35.77 22.69 19.57
N ALA A 367 -36.33 21.53 19.90
CA ALA A 367 -37.77 21.34 19.99
C ALA A 367 -38.43 22.33 20.97
N GLU A 368 -39.67 22.73 20.72
CA GLU A 368 -40.45 23.60 21.59
C GLU A 368 -40.78 22.91 22.92
N ASP A 369 -41.14 21.63 22.87
CA ASP A 369 -41.35 20.80 24.06
C ASP A 369 -40.04 20.53 24.80
N LYS A 370 -40.02 20.90 26.08
CA LYS A 370 -38.90 20.64 26.98
C LYS A 370 -38.58 19.14 27.11
N ARG A 371 -39.58 18.26 27.10
CA ARG A 371 -39.38 16.80 27.22
C ARG A 371 -38.56 16.27 26.05
N LEU A 372 -38.89 16.69 24.84
CA LEU A 372 -38.16 16.33 23.62
C LEU A 372 -36.71 16.85 23.65
N ARG A 373 -36.47 18.05 24.19
CA ARG A 373 -35.10 18.56 24.37
C ARG A 373 -34.28 17.72 25.34
N TYR A 374 -34.87 17.25 26.45
CA TYR A 374 -34.17 16.39 27.39
C TYR A 374 -33.91 14.98 26.83
N ILE A 375 -34.82 14.45 26.00
CA ILE A 375 -34.54 13.24 25.20
C ILE A 375 -33.34 13.48 24.28
N ALA A 376 -33.28 14.63 23.61
CA ALA A 376 -32.13 15.00 22.78
C ALA A 376 -30.82 15.03 23.60
N PHE A 377 -30.84 15.63 24.79
CA PHE A 377 -29.66 15.72 25.64
C PHE A 377 -29.20 14.35 26.14
N PHE A 378 -30.13 13.46 26.49
CA PHE A 378 -29.81 12.10 26.83
C PHE A 378 -29.25 11.32 25.64
N ALA A 379 -29.80 11.51 24.44
CA ALA A 379 -29.26 10.93 23.21
C ALA A 379 -27.82 11.39 22.95
N LEU A 380 -27.52 12.70 23.07
CA LEU A 380 -26.15 13.17 22.93
C LEU A 380 -25.22 12.59 24.02
N SER A 381 -25.73 12.43 25.24
CA SER A 381 -24.98 11.82 26.34
C SER A 381 -24.63 10.35 26.03
N LEU A 382 -25.58 9.58 25.48
CA LEU A 382 -25.35 8.21 25.00
C LEU A 382 -24.34 8.20 23.83
N SER A 383 -24.52 9.08 22.85
CA SER A 383 -23.61 9.24 21.71
C SER A 383 -22.17 9.45 22.17
N ALA A 384 -21.95 10.42 23.06
CA ALA A 384 -20.66 10.77 23.66
C ALA A 384 -20.09 9.63 24.51
N SER A 385 -20.95 8.86 25.19
CA SER A 385 -20.49 7.74 26.02
C SER A 385 -19.96 6.56 25.21
N ILE A 386 -20.42 6.38 23.97
CA ILE A 386 -19.98 5.33 23.04
C ILE A 386 -18.72 5.80 22.29
N LYS A 387 -18.68 7.07 21.87
CA LYS A 387 -17.50 7.72 21.28
C LYS A 387 -17.42 9.14 21.80
N LEU A 388 -16.29 9.52 22.38
CA LEU A 388 -16.16 10.76 23.16
C LEU A 388 -16.36 12.04 22.33
N TYR A 389 -15.89 12.06 21.08
CA TYR A 389 -15.82 13.26 20.24
C TYR A 389 -17.19 13.94 19.99
N PRO A 390 -18.30 13.21 19.72
CA PRO A 390 -19.66 13.76 19.67
C PRO A 390 -20.05 14.72 20.80
N ALA A 391 -19.43 14.66 21.99
CA ALA A 391 -19.67 15.61 23.07
C ALA A 391 -19.53 17.09 22.63
N LEU A 392 -18.68 17.38 21.64
CA LEU A 392 -18.48 18.73 21.08
C LEU A 392 -19.76 19.31 20.45
N PHE A 393 -20.71 18.49 19.99
CA PHE A 393 -22.00 18.99 19.49
C PHE A 393 -22.86 19.61 20.60
N GLY A 394 -22.53 19.38 21.89
CA GLY A 394 -23.16 20.06 23.02
C GLY A 394 -22.96 21.59 23.02
N LEU A 395 -21.99 22.09 22.25
CA LEU A 395 -21.79 23.52 22.00
C LEU A 395 -23.04 24.18 21.37
N LEU A 396 -23.86 23.44 20.63
CA LEU A 396 -25.12 23.96 20.07
C LEU A 396 -26.12 24.30 21.19
N THR A 397 -26.18 23.50 22.25
CA THR A 397 -27.01 23.78 23.44
C THR A 397 -26.48 25.00 24.19
N LEU A 398 -25.15 25.09 24.39
CA LEU A 398 -24.49 26.22 25.05
C LEU A 398 -24.80 27.56 24.33
N ARG A 399 -24.66 27.59 23.00
CA ARG A 399 -24.88 28.80 22.18
C ARG A 399 -26.30 29.36 22.30
N ARG A 400 -27.30 28.53 22.62
CA ARG A 400 -28.69 28.97 22.84
C ARG A 400 -28.86 29.78 24.13
N LYS A 401 -27.79 29.99 24.92
CA LYS A 401 -27.79 30.73 26.19
C LYS A 401 -28.76 30.12 27.23
N LYS A 402 -29.12 28.84 27.08
CA LYS A 402 -29.97 28.09 28.00
C LYS A 402 -29.12 27.38 29.06
N TRP A 403 -28.46 28.15 29.92
CA TRP A 403 -27.46 27.66 30.87
C TRP A 403 -27.91 26.47 31.72
N LYS A 404 -29.16 26.47 32.22
CA LYS A 404 -29.71 25.34 32.99
C LYS A 404 -29.81 24.05 32.17
N GLU A 405 -30.21 24.16 30.91
CA GLU A 405 -30.29 23.03 29.99
C GLU A 405 -28.88 22.55 29.60
N THR A 406 -27.93 23.47 29.41
CA THR A 406 -26.52 23.14 29.16
C THR A 406 -25.87 22.41 30.34
N VAL A 407 -26.09 22.87 31.56
CA VAL A 407 -25.61 22.19 32.78
C VAL A 407 -26.27 20.83 32.91
N ALA A 408 -27.57 20.71 32.67
CA ALA A 408 -28.27 19.42 32.69
C ALA A 408 -27.69 18.44 31.67
N LEU A 409 -27.42 18.90 30.44
CA LEU A 409 -26.74 18.10 29.42
C LEU A 409 -25.34 17.66 29.87
N ALA A 410 -24.53 18.55 30.44
CA ALA A 410 -23.20 18.21 30.91
C ALA A 410 -23.23 17.17 32.05
N VAL A 411 -24.17 17.32 32.99
CA VAL A 411 -24.39 16.38 34.10
C VAL A 411 -24.84 15.02 33.58
N MET A 412 -25.82 14.98 32.66
CA MET A 412 -26.26 13.74 32.02
C MET A 412 -25.10 13.08 31.27
N GLY A 413 -24.31 13.85 30.50
CA GLY A 413 -23.13 13.36 29.79
C GLY A 413 -22.11 12.72 30.72
N PHE A 414 -21.79 13.38 31.83
CA PHE A 414 -20.86 12.86 32.84
C PHE A 414 -21.35 11.52 33.42
N PHE A 415 -22.60 11.46 33.89
CA PHE A 415 -23.12 10.23 34.49
C PHE A 415 -23.28 9.10 33.47
N THR A 416 -23.80 9.37 32.28
CA THR A 416 -23.92 8.38 31.22
C THR A 416 -22.56 7.85 30.75
N PHE A 417 -21.49 8.65 30.81
CA PHE A 417 -20.14 8.20 30.51
C PHE A 417 -19.51 7.40 31.67
N VAL A 418 -19.66 7.85 32.91
CA VAL A 418 -18.95 7.30 34.08
C VAL A 418 -19.62 6.05 34.65
N ILE A 419 -20.96 6.01 34.74
CA ILE A 419 -21.70 4.89 35.34
C ILE A 419 -21.38 3.53 34.71
N PRO A 420 -21.27 3.39 33.37
CA PRO A 420 -20.90 2.11 32.75
C PRO A 420 -19.58 1.52 33.24
N TYR A 421 -18.61 2.34 33.65
CA TYR A 421 -17.34 1.82 34.18
C TYR A 421 -17.54 1.12 35.52
N PHE A 422 -18.51 1.53 36.35
CA PHE A 422 -18.82 0.87 37.62
C PHE A 422 -19.48 -0.50 37.45
N TYR A 423 -20.00 -0.83 36.26
CA TYR A 423 -20.42 -2.19 35.92
C TYR A 423 -19.21 -3.13 35.75
N PHE A 424 -18.02 -2.58 35.47
CA PHE A 424 -16.77 -3.30 35.26
C PHE A 424 -15.68 -2.74 36.22
N ASP A 425 -15.80 -2.88 37.54
CA ASP A 425 -14.76 -2.47 38.53
C ASP A 425 -14.45 -0.96 38.70
N GLY A 426 -15.24 -0.07 38.10
CA GLY A 426 -15.20 1.37 38.38
C GLY A 426 -13.93 2.06 37.89
N VAL A 427 -13.24 2.78 38.79
CA VAL A 427 -12.11 3.66 38.44
C VAL A 427 -10.93 2.90 37.84
N VAL A 428 -10.69 1.66 38.29
CA VAL A 428 -9.61 0.81 37.75
C VAL A 428 -9.76 0.63 36.24
N THR A 429 -10.99 0.48 35.78
CA THR A 429 -11.32 0.24 34.37
C THR A 429 -11.20 1.50 33.52
N ILE A 430 -11.43 2.69 34.10
CA ILE A 430 -11.11 3.95 33.42
C ILE A 430 -9.61 4.02 33.11
N ILE A 431 -8.74 3.61 34.05
CA ILE A 431 -7.28 3.59 33.85
C ILE A 431 -6.89 2.58 32.77
N LYS A 432 -7.48 1.37 32.80
CA LYS A 432 -7.26 0.34 31.76
C LYS A 432 -7.66 0.84 30.37
N TRP A 433 -8.82 1.50 30.25
CA TRP A 433 -9.30 2.09 29.00
C TRP A 433 -8.35 3.17 28.46
N LEU A 434 -7.83 4.07 29.32
CA LEU A 434 -6.84 5.07 28.93
C LEU A 434 -5.55 4.40 28.40
N GLY A 435 -5.10 3.33 29.06
CA GLY A 435 -3.98 2.51 28.58
C GLY A 435 -4.26 1.86 27.21
N GLY A 436 -5.49 1.38 27.00
CA GLY A 436 -5.94 0.84 25.72
C GLY A 436 -5.99 1.87 24.59
N MET A 437 -6.46 3.09 24.87
CA MET A 437 -6.40 4.20 23.91
C MET A 437 -4.96 4.52 23.49
N SER A 438 -4.03 4.56 24.43
CA SER A 438 -2.62 4.80 24.12
C SER A 438 -2.05 3.70 23.23
N ALA A 439 -2.28 2.43 23.57
CA ALA A 439 -1.81 1.30 22.77
C ALA A 439 -2.42 1.29 21.35
N ALA A 440 -3.70 1.64 21.23
CA ALA A 440 -4.36 1.74 19.94
C ALA A 440 -3.78 2.84 19.05
N ASN A 441 -3.33 3.97 19.62
CA ASN A 441 -2.67 5.02 18.84
C ASN A 441 -1.41 4.47 18.15
N ASP A 442 -0.57 3.75 18.89
CA ASP A 442 0.69 3.20 18.36
C ASP A 442 0.43 2.15 17.28
N VAL A 443 -0.51 1.23 17.52
CA VAL A 443 -0.82 0.15 16.58
C VAL A 443 -1.49 0.69 15.31
N LEU A 444 -2.55 1.49 15.46
CA LEU A 444 -3.35 1.92 14.31
C LEU A 444 -2.64 2.95 13.43
N THR A 445 -1.75 3.77 13.98
CA THR A 445 -0.93 4.67 13.16
C THR A 445 0.19 3.93 12.41
N SER A 446 0.58 2.73 12.88
CA SER A 446 1.56 1.88 12.19
C SER A 446 0.98 1.08 11.00
N ASN A 447 -0.35 1.00 10.87
CA ASN A 447 -1.03 0.23 9.82
C ASN A 447 -0.99 0.89 8.44
N GLY A 448 -0.48 2.12 8.35
CA GLY A 448 -0.40 2.91 7.13
C GLY A 448 -1.20 4.20 7.23
N VAL A 449 -1.03 5.06 6.23
CA VAL A 449 -1.63 6.40 6.21
C VAL A 449 -2.97 6.45 5.45
N GLY A 450 -3.36 5.35 4.80
CA GLY A 450 -4.60 5.25 4.04
C GLY A 450 -5.85 5.27 4.93
N GLY A 451 -6.92 5.90 4.44
CA GLY A 451 -8.22 5.99 5.09
C GLY A 451 -8.26 6.83 6.37
N ASN A 452 -7.13 7.35 6.86
CA ASN A 452 -7.05 8.15 8.09
C ASN A 452 -7.11 9.66 7.76
N TYR A 453 -8.11 10.34 8.34
CA TYR A 453 -8.44 11.76 8.12
C TYR A 453 -8.08 12.65 9.30
N SER A 454 -7.31 12.14 10.27
CA SER A 454 -6.75 12.97 11.33
C SER A 454 -5.78 14.02 10.76
N ILE A 455 -5.69 15.18 11.43
CA ILE A 455 -4.76 16.22 10.97
C ILE A 455 -3.32 15.76 11.05
N ARG A 456 -2.98 14.95 12.07
CA ARG A 456 -1.65 14.37 12.22
C ARG A 456 -1.30 13.56 10.99
N ASN A 457 -2.18 12.63 10.57
CA ASN A 457 -1.96 11.82 9.38
C ASN A 457 -1.85 12.69 8.11
N PHE A 458 -2.69 13.72 7.97
CA PHE A 458 -2.59 14.63 6.83
C PHE A 458 -1.25 15.37 6.79
N THR A 459 -0.75 15.84 7.94
CA THR A 459 0.57 16.46 8.02
C THR A 459 1.70 15.47 7.73
N THR A 460 1.57 14.20 8.13
CA THR A 460 2.51 13.13 7.77
C THR A 460 2.50 12.89 6.26
N ILE A 461 1.33 12.78 5.63
CA ILE A 461 1.19 12.64 4.18
C ILE A 461 1.89 13.81 3.47
N LEU A 462 1.60 15.06 3.87
CA LEU A 462 2.23 16.24 3.26
C LEU A 462 3.74 16.29 3.49
N GLY A 463 4.21 16.00 4.70
CA GLY A 463 5.63 15.97 5.05
C GLY A 463 6.38 14.95 4.19
N THR A 464 5.85 13.72 4.12
CA THR A 464 6.37 12.67 3.25
C THR A 464 6.39 13.10 1.78
N MET A 465 5.33 13.74 1.31
CA MET A 465 5.24 14.19 -0.08
C MET A 465 6.23 15.30 -0.43
N LEU A 466 6.63 16.10 0.56
CA LEU A 466 7.61 17.17 0.43
C LEU A 466 9.04 16.71 0.78
N GLY A 467 9.26 15.41 1.03
CA GLY A 467 10.56 14.86 1.40
C GLY A 467 11.04 15.24 2.82
N VAL A 468 10.14 15.75 3.67
CA VAL A 468 10.43 16.11 5.06
C VAL A 468 10.29 14.86 5.93
N LYS A 469 11.39 14.44 6.57
CA LYS A 469 11.38 13.32 7.52
C LYS A 469 10.81 13.76 8.87
N GLY A 470 9.69 13.17 9.30
CA GLY A 470 9.14 13.30 10.66
C GLY A 470 7.73 13.90 10.75
N GLU A 471 7.11 13.78 11.93
CA GLU A 471 5.81 14.40 12.20
C GLU A 471 5.94 15.92 12.42
N LEU A 472 5.04 16.70 11.82
CA LEU A 472 4.92 18.14 12.08
C LEU A 472 4.30 18.33 13.48
N TYR A 473 5.14 18.69 14.46
CA TYR A 473 4.84 19.19 15.81
C TYR A 473 3.54 18.71 16.51
N GLY A 474 3.68 17.93 17.59
CA GLY A 474 2.57 17.32 18.33
C GLY A 474 1.52 18.27 18.95
N TRP A 475 1.74 19.59 18.98
CA TRP A 475 0.78 20.57 19.50
C TRP A 475 -0.23 21.09 18.44
N ILE A 476 0.04 20.87 17.15
CA ILE A 476 -0.81 21.36 16.05
C ILE A 476 -2.29 20.92 16.18
N PRO A 477 -2.61 19.65 16.48
CA PRO A 477 -4.01 19.22 16.60
C PRO A 477 -4.78 19.98 17.69
N ALA A 478 -4.13 20.28 18.82
CA ALA A 478 -4.75 21.02 19.92
C ALA A 478 -5.04 22.48 19.54
N VAL A 479 -4.10 23.14 18.86
CA VAL A 479 -4.31 24.51 18.36
C VAL A 479 -5.43 24.54 17.33
N MET A 480 -5.43 23.62 16.36
CA MET A 480 -6.48 23.56 15.35
C MET A 480 -7.84 23.25 15.95
N LEU A 481 -7.93 22.39 16.97
CA LEU A 481 -9.16 22.17 17.73
C LEU A 481 -9.70 23.49 18.29
N VAL A 482 -8.87 24.27 18.99
CA VAL A 482 -9.30 25.56 19.56
C VAL A 482 -9.75 26.52 18.46
N VAL A 483 -9.00 26.65 17.37
CA VAL A 483 -9.36 27.52 16.24
C VAL A 483 -10.72 27.12 15.65
N LEU A 484 -10.95 25.83 15.41
CA LEU A 484 -12.19 25.32 14.84
C LEU A 484 -13.38 25.56 15.78
N LEU A 485 -13.23 25.30 17.08
CA LEU A 485 -14.30 25.49 18.06
C LEU A 485 -14.62 26.98 18.26
N VAL A 486 -13.61 27.85 18.31
CA VAL A 486 -13.81 29.30 18.37
C VAL A 486 -14.52 29.78 17.11
N ALA A 487 -14.05 29.39 15.92
CA ALA A 487 -14.71 29.75 14.66
C ALA A 487 -16.16 29.26 14.62
N ALA A 488 -16.44 28.03 15.08
CA ALA A 488 -17.79 27.46 15.14
C ALA A 488 -18.76 28.31 15.99
N LEU A 489 -18.28 28.95 17.06
CA LEU A 489 -19.10 29.86 17.88
C LEU A 489 -19.53 31.11 17.11
N PHE A 490 -18.70 31.61 16.19
CA PHE A 490 -18.92 32.85 15.45
C PHE A 490 -19.51 32.66 14.04
N CYS A 491 -19.46 31.44 13.47
CA CYS A 491 -20.05 31.17 12.15
C CYS A 491 -21.54 31.56 12.09
N LYS A 492 -21.90 32.32 11.05
CA LYS A 492 -23.28 32.77 10.79
C LYS A 492 -24.19 31.62 10.37
N ARG A 493 -23.69 30.74 9.49
CA ARG A 493 -24.47 29.64 8.92
C ARG A 493 -24.34 28.37 9.77
N GLU A 494 -25.47 27.70 9.96
CA GLU A 494 -25.55 26.51 10.82
C GLU A 494 -24.74 25.32 10.28
N TRP A 495 -24.79 25.07 8.97
CA TRP A 495 -24.04 23.97 8.37
C TRP A 495 -22.52 24.17 8.48
N GLU A 496 -22.03 25.40 8.33
CA GLU A 496 -20.61 25.74 8.50
C GLU A 496 -20.17 25.41 9.92
N ARG A 497 -20.99 25.76 10.91
CA ARG A 497 -20.75 25.42 12.32
C ARG A 497 -20.68 23.92 12.55
N LEU A 498 -21.69 23.18 12.07
CA LEU A 498 -21.72 21.72 12.19
C LEU A 498 -20.51 21.08 11.52
N PHE A 499 -20.07 21.62 10.38
CA PHE A 499 -18.89 21.16 9.67
C PHE A 499 -17.61 21.38 10.48
N LEU A 500 -17.44 22.55 11.10
CA LEU A 500 -16.27 22.83 11.95
C LEU A 500 -16.25 21.96 13.22
N ILE A 501 -17.41 21.73 13.86
CA ILE A 501 -17.52 20.83 15.01
C ILE A 501 -17.19 19.38 14.59
N ALA A 502 -17.73 18.91 13.45
CA ALA A 502 -17.40 17.60 12.92
C ALA A 502 -15.90 17.47 12.59
N THR A 503 -15.30 18.51 12.00
CA THR A 503 -13.87 18.53 11.70
C THR A 503 -13.04 18.49 12.98
N ALA A 504 -13.44 19.20 14.03
CA ALA A 504 -12.80 19.12 15.34
C ALA A 504 -12.80 17.68 15.89
N CYS A 505 -13.90 16.94 15.73
CA CYS A 505 -13.99 15.53 16.11
C CYS A 505 -13.06 14.60 15.30
N ILE A 506 -12.80 14.93 14.03
CA ILE A 506 -12.02 14.09 13.10
C ILE A 506 -10.52 14.44 13.14
N TRP A 507 -10.17 15.72 13.26
CA TRP A 507 -8.78 16.17 13.24
C TRP A 507 -8.05 15.96 14.56
N PHE A 508 -8.74 16.07 15.69
CA PHE A 508 -8.09 15.99 17.00
C PHE A 508 -7.51 14.60 17.36
N PRO A 509 -8.20 13.47 17.10
CA PRO A 509 -7.67 12.13 17.42
C PRO A 509 -6.41 11.78 16.61
N TYR A 510 -5.61 10.83 17.10
CA TYR A 510 -4.44 10.29 16.37
C TYR A 510 -4.83 9.54 15.09
N PHE A 511 -5.99 8.90 15.10
CA PHE A 511 -6.54 8.21 13.95
C PHE A 511 -8.02 8.51 13.82
N SER A 512 -8.48 8.76 12.60
CA SER A 512 -9.89 8.94 12.26
C SER A 512 -10.14 8.31 10.91
N PHE A 513 -10.52 7.03 10.89
CA PHE A 513 -10.69 6.29 9.65
C PHE A 513 -11.95 6.71 8.87
N THR A 514 -12.12 6.24 7.65
CA THR A 514 -13.17 6.61 6.69
C THR A 514 -14.59 6.65 7.28
N TYR A 515 -14.94 5.73 8.17
CA TYR A 515 -16.24 5.73 8.85
C TYR A 515 -16.54 7.03 9.63
N THR A 516 -15.52 7.77 10.09
CA THR A 516 -15.70 9.02 10.83
C THR A 516 -16.26 10.16 9.97
N LEU A 517 -16.12 10.09 8.65
CA LEU A 517 -16.62 11.10 7.71
C LEU A 517 -18.15 11.24 7.71
N MET A 518 -18.89 10.28 8.28
CA MET A 518 -20.33 10.41 8.49
C MET A 518 -20.71 11.55 9.43
N LEU A 519 -19.78 12.03 10.28
CA LEU A 519 -20.00 13.21 11.13
C LEU A 519 -20.24 14.49 10.31
N TYR A 520 -19.94 14.51 9.01
CA TYR A 520 -20.27 15.60 8.11
C TYR A 520 -21.70 15.56 7.55
N ILE A 521 -22.43 14.45 7.71
CA ILE A 521 -23.83 14.32 7.28
C ILE A 521 -24.73 15.40 7.91
N PRO A 522 -24.67 15.68 9.24
CA PRO A 522 -25.37 16.83 9.84
C PRO A 522 -25.21 18.14 9.08
N ALA A 523 -23.97 18.48 8.69
CA ALA A 523 -23.69 19.69 7.94
C ALA A 523 -24.33 19.65 6.55
N ALA A 524 -24.21 18.52 5.84
CA ALA A 524 -24.83 18.34 4.52
C ALA A 524 -26.36 18.47 4.55
N VAL A 525 -27.01 17.84 5.54
CA VAL A 525 -28.47 17.89 5.70
C VAL A 525 -28.95 19.31 6.02
N VAL A 526 -28.27 20.01 6.93
CA VAL A 526 -28.62 21.40 7.27
C VAL A 526 -28.32 22.37 6.13
N TYR A 527 -27.26 22.13 5.34
CA TYR A 527 -26.98 22.88 4.12
C TYR A 527 -28.14 22.81 3.12
N MET A 528 -28.79 21.65 2.96
CA MET A 528 -29.91 21.46 2.04
C MET A 528 -31.13 22.34 2.38
N ASN A 529 -31.29 22.74 3.64
CA ASN A 529 -32.39 23.58 4.10
C ASN A 529 -32.18 25.09 3.84
N GLN A 530 -30.98 25.51 3.41
CA GLN A 530 -30.72 26.91 3.09
C GLN A 530 -31.53 27.37 1.86
N SER A 531 -31.74 28.68 1.73
CA SER A 531 -32.31 29.24 0.49
C SER A 531 -31.33 29.06 -0.67
N ASP A 532 -31.84 28.95 -1.90
CA ASP A 532 -30.98 28.78 -3.08
C ASP A 532 -30.08 30.00 -3.34
N GLU A 533 -30.42 31.19 -2.83
CA GLU A 533 -29.57 32.39 -2.91
C GLU A 533 -28.33 32.30 -2.02
N GLU A 534 -28.44 31.63 -0.86
CA GLU A 534 -27.34 31.47 0.09
C GLU A 534 -26.38 30.34 -0.28
N LYS A 535 -26.86 29.35 -1.04
CA LYS A 535 -26.11 28.16 -1.44
C LYS A 535 -25.09 28.43 -2.54
N ALA A 536 -23.90 27.83 -2.41
CA ALA A 536 -22.93 27.76 -3.49
C ALA A 536 -22.90 26.34 -4.06
N GLU A 537 -22.98 26.20 -5.39
CA GLU A 537 -22.97 24.89 -6.06
C GLU A 537 -21.74 24.05 -5.71
N ILE A 538 -20.59 24.72 -5.52
CA ILE A 538 -19.36 24.08 -5.08
C ILE A 538 -19.47 23.46 -3.69
N ASP A 539 -20.22 24.05 -2.76
CA ASP A 539 -20.40 23.48 -1.42
C ASP A 539 -21.23 22.21 -1.48
N ALA A 540 -22.29 22.20 -2.31
CA ALA A 540 -23.08 21.00 -2.57
C ALA A 540 -22.23 19.86 -3.17
N PHE A 541 -21.34 20.19 -4.11
CA PHE A 541 -20.42 19.23 -4.71
C PHE A 541 -19.41 18.68 -3.71
N LEU A 542 -18.72 19.55 -2.96
CA LEU A 542 -17.70 19.14 -1.98
C LEU A 542 -18.30 18.33 -0.83
N LEU A 543 -19.47 18.73 -0.31
CA LEU A 543 -20.21 17.95 0.68
C LEU A 543 -20.65 16.59 0.11
N GLY A 544 -21.08 16.54 -1.15
CA GLY A 544 -21.42 15.29 -1.83
C GLY A 544 -20.22 14.37 -2.00
N LEU A 545 -19.06 14.93 -2.33
CA LEU A 545 -17.81 14.19 -2.51
C LEU A 545 -17.31 13.57 -1.20
N LEU A 546 -17.48 14.25 -0.06
CA LEU A 546 -17.16 13.69 1.27
C LEU A 546 -18.03 12.48 1.65
N GLN A 547 -19.22 12.37 1.07
CA GLN A 547 -20.16 11.27 1.32
C GLN A 547 -20.12 10.21 0.20
N ALA A 548 -19.34 10.43 -0.86
CA ALA A 548 -19.25 9.56 -2.01
C ALA A 548 -18.44 8.29 -1.72
N ILE A 549 -18.77 7.21 -2.43
CA ILE A 549 -17.94 6.00 -2.52
C ILE A 549 -16.87 6.28 -3.58
N LEU A 550 -15.65 6.62 -3.14
CA LEU A 550 -14.55 6.98 -4.03
C LEU A 550 -13.49 5.88 -4.04
N ILE A 551 -13.65 4.90 -4.93
CA ILE A 551 -12.67 3.83 -5.12
C ILE A 551 -11.62 4.33 -6.11
N LEU A 552 -10.52 4.90 -5.61
CA LEU A 552 -9.41 5.40 -6.42
C LEU A 552 -8.13 4.57 -6.19
N PRO A 553 -7.16 4.62 -7.13
CA PRO A 553 -5.96 3.78 -7.06
C PRO A 553 -5.10 3.96 -5.80
N MET A 554 -4.30 2.94 -5.52
CA MET A 554 -3.26 2.95 -4.47
C MET A 554 -2.09 3.87 -4.84
N TRP A 555 -1.38 4.35 -3.84
CA TRP A 555 -0.26 5.28 -3.99
C TRP A 555 0.98 4.81 -3.21
N SER A 556 1.54 3.69 -3.65
CA SER A 556 2.52 2.86 -2.92
C SER A 556 3.86 3.51 -2.58
N TRP A 557 4.26 4.60 -3.24
CA TRP A 557 5.53 5.26 -2.91
C TRP A 557 5.48 5.99 -1.55
N VAL A 558 4.32 6.50 -1.14
CA VAL A 558 4.15 7.10 0.21
C VAL A 558 4.27 6.01 1.28
N ASP A 559 3.85 4.79 0.95
CA ASP A 559 3.96 3.63 1.82
C ASP A 559 5.41 3.15 2.00
N SER A 560 6.32 3.50 1.08
CA SER A 560 7.76 3.15 1.19
C SER A 560 8.45 3.78 2.40
N PHE A 561 7.83 4.80 3.01
CA PHE A 561 8.29 5.44 4.23
C PHE A 561 7.80 4.73 5.50
N SER A 562 6.91 3.74 5.36
CA SER A 562 6.49 2.91 6.50
C SER A 562 7.55 1.87 6.82
N LYS A 563 7.81 1.68 8.13
CA LYS A 563 8.71 0.64 8.62
C LYS A 563 8.13 -0.77 8.49
N ARG A 564 6.80 -0.88 8.31
CA ARG A 564 6.09 -2.17 8.26
C ARG A 564 5.87 -2.60 6.82
N LYS A 565 6.28 -3.83 6.48
CA LYS A 565 5.95 -4.47 5.20
C LYS A 565 4.47 -4.91 5.23
N ASN A 566 3.77 -4.85 4.09
CA ASN A 566 2.35 -5.21 3.94
C ASN A 566 1.40 -4.42 4.84
N LEU A 567 1.16 -3.16 4.50
CA LEU A 567 0.23 -2.30 5.23
C LEU A 567 -1.22 -2.75 5.10
N ASP A 568 -1.96 -2.72 6.21
CA ASP A 568 -3.41 -2.96 6.26
C ASP A 568 -4.20 -1.79 5.67
N CYS A 569 -3.66 -0.57 5.80
CA CYS A 569 -4.23 0.68 5.31
C CYS A 569 -3.22 1.42 4.42
N PRO A 570 -2.88 0.87 3.23
CA PRO A 570 -1.94 1.50 2.31
C PRO A 570 -2.49 2.84 1.81
N MET A 571 -1.58 3.77 1.51
CA MET A 571 -1.92 5.07 0.97
C MET A 571 -2.68 4.90 -0.36
N ASN A 572 -3.71 5.72 -0.53
CA ASN A 572 -4.53 5.74 -1.73
C ASN A 572 -4.92 7.17 -2.10
N VAL A 573 -5.25 7.38 -3.37
CA VAL A 573 -5.60 8.70 -3.90
C VAL A 573 -6.84 9.27 -3.21
N THR A 574 -7.80 8.40 -2.87
CA THR A 574 -9.02 8.77 -2.15
C THR A 574 -8.73 9.50 -0.84
N THR A 575 -7.80 8.98 -0.04
CA THR A 575 -7.41 9.55 1.25
C THR A 575 -6.90 10.97 1.09
N PHE A 576 -6.04 11.20 0.10
CA PHE A 576 -5.51 12.53 -0.19
C PHE A 576 -6.59 13.50 -0.68
N VAL A 577 -7.43 13.06 -1.63
CA VAL A 577 -8.52 13.88 -2.19
C VAL A 577 -9.48 14.31 -1.09
N LEU A 578 -9.95 13.38 -0.27
CA LEU A 578 -10.93 13.67 0.77
C LEU A 578 -10.35 14.54 1.90
N ASN A 579 -9.09 14.33 2.31
CA ASN A 579 -8.41 15.27 3.21
C ASN A 579 -8.33 16.68 2.61
N THR A 580 -7.99 16.79 1.33
CA THR A 580 -7.92 18.09 0.64
C THR A 580 -9.29 18.78 0.58
N VAL A 581 -10.37 18.02 0.35
CA VAL A 581 -11.74 18.54 0.37
C VAL A 581 -12.09 19.10 1.75
N ILE A 582 -11.74 18.39 2.84
CA ILE A 582 -11.96 18.88 4.21
C ILE A 582 -11.23 20.21 4.41
N VAL A 583 -9.95 20.28 4.05
CA VAL A 583 -9.14 21.50 4.19
C VAL A 583 -9.72 22.68 3.40
N ILE A 584 -10.16 22.43 2.16
CA ILE A 584 -10.80 23.47 1.32
C ILE A 584 -12.05 24.02 2.03
N ILE A 585 -12.94 23.15 2.51
CA ILE A 585 -14.17 23.61 3.17
C ILE A 585 -13.83 24.38 4.46
N VAL A 586 -12.94 23.85 5.31
CA VAL A 586 -12.49 24.55 6.53
C VAL A 586 -11.97 25.94 6.20
N PHE A 587 -11.03 26.04 5.25
CA PHE A 587 -10.41 27.31 4.92
C PHE A 587 -11.42 28.30 4.33
N LYS A 588 -12.35 27.84 3.49
CA LYS A 588 -13.46 28.67 3.00
C LYS A 588 -14.33 29.20 4.14
N ILE A 589 -14.68 28.37 5.12
CA ILE A 589 -15.49 28.79 6.27
C ILE A 589 -14.73 29.82 7.12
N LEU A 590 -13.44 29.59 7.38
CA LEU A 590 -12.62 30.51 8.17
C LEU A 590 -12.46 31.87 7.47
N VAL A 591 -12.16 31.87 6.17
CA VAL A 591 -12.08 33.10 5.36
C VAL A 591 -13.43 33.81 5.31
N GLY A 592 -14.52 33.08 5.14
CA GLY A 592 -15.88 33.64 5.15
C GLY A 592 -16.34 34.17 6.50
N SER A 593 -15.64 33.82 7.59
CA SER A 593 -15.88 34.34 8.94
C SER A 593 -15.13 35.65 9.20
N ILE A 594 -14.09 35.96 8.41
CA ILE A 594 -13.25 37.16 8.54
C ILE A 594 -13.63 38.20 7.46
N PHE A 595 -13.89 37.75 6.24
CA PHE A 595 -14.10 38.60 5.07
C PHE A 595 -15.55 38.50 4.56
N GLU A 596 -16.10 39.62 4.06
CA GLU A 596 -17.46 39.69 3.53
C GLU A 596 -17.50 40.15 2.05
N GLY A 597 -18.67 40.02 1.43
CA GLY A 597 -18.96 40.58 0.10
C GLY A 597 -18.06 40.04 -1.03
N ARG A 598 -17.55 40.96 -1.86
CA ARG A 598 -16.77 40.62 -3.06
C ARG A 598 -15.41 40.00 -2.71
N ILE A 599 -14.78 40.47 -1.63
CA ILE A 599 -13.46 39.99 -1.17
C ILE A 599 -13.54 38.51 -0.79
N ARG A 600 -14.57 38.13 -0.03
CA ARG A 600 -14.85 36.72 0.32
C ARG A 600 -14.93 35.83 -0.92
N ARG A 601 -15.75 36.21 -1.91
CA ARG A 601 -15.95 35.41 -3.13
C ARG A 601 -14.67 35.27 -3.94
N THR A 602 -13.86 36.32 -4.06
CA THR A 602 -12.57 36.27 -4.76
C THR A 602 -11.59 35.32 -4.07
N LEU A 603 -11.47 35.41 -2.74
CA LEU A 603 -10.60 34.52 -1.97
C LEU A 603 -11.06 33.06 -2.05
N GLU A 604 -12.36 32.78 -1.89
CA GLU A 604 -12.91 31.42 -2.00
C GLU A 604 -12.59 30.75 -3.35
N VAL A 605 -12.69 31.50 -4.46
CA VAL A 605 -12.32 30.98 -5.79
C VAL A 605 -10.81 30.75 -5.88
N GLN A 606 -9.99 31.69 -5.41
CA GLN A 606 -8.53 31.54 -5.41
C GLN A 606 -8.09 30.32 -4.59
N ILE A 607 -8.71 30.06 -3.45
CA ILE A 607 -8.42 28.89 -2.60
C ILE A 607 -8.68 27.59 -3.36
N VAL A 608 -9.84 27.48 -4.00
CA VAL A 608 -10.20 26.28 -4.77
C VAL A 608 -9.25 26.12 -5.95
N CYS A 609 -8.91 27.21 -6.66
CA CYS A 609 -7.95 27.18 -7.76
C CYS A 609 -6.54 26.82 -7.31
N ILE A 610 -6.06 27.35 -6.19
CA ILE A 610 -4.75 27.03 -5.61
C ILE A 610 -4.73 25.58 -5.15
N ALA A 611 -5.76 25.10 -4.46
CA ALA A 611 -5.83 23.70 -4.05
C ALA A 611 -5.86 22.77 -5.26
N ALA A 612 -6.64 23.10 -6.30
CA ALA A 612 -6.63 22.36 -7.55
C ALA A 612 -5.27 22.40 -8.25
N ALA A 613 -4.59 23.55 -8.27
CA ALA A 613 -3.25 23.71 -8.84
C ALA A 613 -2.20 22.95 -8.02
N VAL A 614 -2.27 22.95 -6.69
CA VAL A 614 -1.39 22.18 -5.81
C VAL A 614 -1.62 20.69 -6.00
N ILE A 615 -2.87 20.24 -6.08
CA ILE A 615 -3.19 18.86 -6.47
C ILE A 615 -2.57 18.57 -7.84
N VAL A 616 -2.77 19.41 -8.85
CA VAL A 616 -2.21 19.19 -10.20
C VAL A 616 -0.68 19.21 -10.22
N VAL A 617 -0.02 20.09 -9.48
CA VAL A 617 1.45 20.17 -9.37
C VAL A 617 1.98 18.95 -8.65
N ILE A 618 1.37 18.58 -7.52
CA ILE A 618 1.68 17.35 -6.79
C ILE A 618 1.51 16.15 -7.71
N PHE A 619 0.40 16.09 -8.48
CA PHE A 619 0.13 15.05 -9.46
C PHE A 619 1.08 15.09 -10.66
N GLY A 620 1.58 16.26 -11.07
CA GLY A 620 2.57 16.44 -12.12
C GLY A 620 3.99 16.10 -11.66
N THR A 621 4.28 16.24 -10.37
CA THR A 621 5.54 15.78 -9.76
C THR A 621 5.56 14.26 -9.52
N ILE A 622 4.45 13.54 -9.72
CA ILE A 622 4.35 12.07 -9.59
C ILE A 622 5.26 11.32 -10.58
N ASN A 623 5.73 11.97 -11.65
CA ASN A 623 6.57 11.34 -12.67
C ASN A 623 8.03 11.83 -12.69
N ARG A 624 8.54 12.48 -11.64
CA ARG A 624 10.00 12.50 -11.47
C ARG A 624 10.46 11.12 -11.01
N SER A 625 10.68 10.23 -11.99
CA SER A 625 11.93 9.48 -11.99
C SER A 625 12.99 10.53 -11.74
N TYR A 626 13.55 10.59 -10.53
CA TYR A 626 14.60 11.55 -10.25
C TYR A 626 15.65 11.37 -11.33
N GLY A 627 15.80 12.37 -12.20
CA GLY A 627 16.90 12.38 -13.14
C GLY A 627 18.18 12.23 -12.33
N LEU A 628 19.18 11.59 -12.92
CA LEU A 628 20.50 11.48 -12.30
C LEU A 628 21.00 12.85 -11.75
N GLU A 629 20.67 13.95 -12.45
CA GLU A 629 21.03 15.33 -12.06
C GLU A 629 20.35 15.84 -10.77
N ASP A 630 19.15 15.35 -10.44
CA ASP A 630 18.41 15.77 -9.24
C ASP A 630 18.68 14.85 -8.02
N SER A 631 19.32 13.70 -8.25
CA SER A 631 19.42 12.59 -7.27
C SER A 631 20.68 12.64 -6.39
N PHE A 632 21.74 13.27 -6.88
CA PHE A 632 23.09 13.23 -6.30
C PHE A 632 23.73 14.62 -6.31
N ALA A 633 24.65 14.86 -5.37
CA ALA A 633 25.59 15.97 -5.51
C ALA A 633 26.53 15.69 -6.68
N GLY A 634 26.71 16.66 -7.59
CA GLY A 634 27.50 16.51 -8.82
C GLY A 634 26.66 16.59 -10.08
N LYS A 635 27.28 16.37 -11.25
CA LYS A 635 26.59 16.40 -12.57
C LYS A 635 26.82 15.13 -13.39
N GLY A 636 27.41 14.08 -12.80
CA GLY A 636 27.69 12.82 -13.49
C GLY A 636 28.77 12.90 -14.58
N SER A 637 29.44 14.03 -14.73
CA SER A 637 30.53 14.21 -15.72
C SER A 637 31.88 13.81 -15.13
N SER A 638 32.88 13.52 -15.97
CA SER A 638 34.23 13.17 -15.48
C SER A 638 34.90 14.23 -14.60
N CYS A 639 34.57 15.53 -14.78
CA CYS A 639 35.10 16.61 -13.95
C CYS A 639 34.21 16.99 -12.76
N ASN A 640 32.97 16.50 -12.74
CA ASN A 640 32.01 16.71 -11.65
C ASN A 640 31.10 15.47 -11.53
N PRO A 641 31.65 14.35 -11.02
CA PRO A 641 30.94 13.07 -10.89
C PRO A 641 29.84 13.13 -9.83
N TYR A 642 28.88 12.21 -9.90
CA TYR A 642 27.88 12.04 -8.85
C TYR A 642 28.49 11.43 -7.60
N GLN A 643 28.27 12.06 -6.45
CA GLN A 643 28.85 11.66 -5.19
C GLN A 643 27.98 10.62 -4.49
N ILE A 644 28.62 9.55 -4.02
CA ILE A 644 28.01 8.50 -3.21
C ILE A 644 28.65 8.58 -1.82
N ALA A 645 27.90 9.01 -0.81
CA ALA A 645 28.41 9.23 0.54
C ALA A 645 27.72 8.34 1.59
N SER A 646 26.67 7.61 1.21
CA SER A 646 25.80 6.90 2.15
C SER A 646 25.10 5.70 1.52
N VAL A 647 24.50 4.85 2.37
CA VAL A 647 23.63 3.74 1.94
C VAL A 647 22.43 4.25 1.14
N GLU A 648 21.93 5.45 1.45
CA GLU A 648 20.81 6.05 0.73
C GLU A 648 21.21 6.39 -0.72
N ASP A 649 22.39 7.00 -0.92
CA ASP A 649 22.89 7.30 -2.26
C ASP A 649 23.20 6.01 -3.04
N TRP A 650 23.70 4.97 -2.35
CA TRP A 650 23.87 3.65 -2.94
C TRP A 650 22.54 3.06 -3.44
N ARG A 651 21.47 3.15 -2.64
CA ARG A 651 20.13 2.68 -3.03
C ARG A 651 19.56 3.47 -4.20
N LYS A 652 19.80 4.79 -4.29
CA LYS A 652 19.42 5.58 -5.46
C LYS A 652 20.13 5.09 -6.72
N LEU A 653 21.44 4.84 -6.63
CA LEU A 653 22.24 4.31 -7.75
C LEU A 653 21.69 2.96 -8.20
N GLN A 654 21.48 2.05 -7.25
CA GLN A 654 20.87 0.75 -7.47
C GLN A 654 19.50 0.90 -8.16
N GLN A 655 18.61 1.74 -7.65
CA GLN A 655 17.27 1.92 -8.20
C GLN A 655 17.31 2.43 -9.65
N ILE A 656 18.14 3.45 -9.93
CA ILE A 656 18.26 4.05 -11.27
C ILE A 656 18.78 3.03 -12.28
N VAL A 657 19.84 2.30 -11.92
CA VAL A 657 20.43 1.31 -12.82
C VAL A 657 19.49 0.11 -12.96
N ASN A 658 18.90 -0.38 -11.86
CA ASN A 658 18.04 -1.56 -11.86
C ASN A 658 16.69 -1.35 -12.54
N SER A 659 16.23 -0.10 -12.68
CA SER A 659 15.07 0.22 -13.54
C SER A 659 15.40 0.22 -15.04
N GLY A 660 16.63 -0.13 -15.43
CA GLY A 660 17.06 -0.28 -16.82
C GLY A 660 17.62 0.99 -17.46
N ASN A 661 17.91 2.04 -16.69
CA ASN A 661 18.58 3.22 -17.25
C ASN A 661 20.05 2.90 -17.51
N SER A 662 20.50 3.17 -18.74
CA SER A 662 21.93 3.20 -19.03
C SER A 662 22.56 4.39 -18.32
N VAL A 663 23.72 4.15 -17.73
CA VAL A 663 24.61 5.13 -17.10
C VAL A 663 25.93 5.23 -17.87
N SER A 664 25.92 4.86 -19.16
CA SER A 664 27.09 4.98 -20.04
C SER A 664 27.58 6.42 -20.12
N GLY A 665 28.88 6.62 -19.90
CA GLY A 665 29.51 7.94 -19.83
C GLY A 665 29.22 8.74 -18.55
N VAL A 666 28.47 8.18 -17.60
CA VAL A 666 28.20 8.79 -16.30
C VAL A 666 29.26 8.34 -15.29
N HIS A 667 29.77 9.31 -14.52
CA HIS A 667 30.79 9.09 -13.51
C HIS A 667 30.21 9.23 -12.09
N PHE A 668 30.51 8.25 -11.25
CA PHE A 668 30.18 8.19 -9.83
C PHE A 668 31.49 8.16 -9.02
N ILE A 669 31.49 8.85 -7.88
CA ILE A 669 32.63 8.92 -6.98
C ILE A 669 32.18 8.69 -5.54
N GLN A 670 32.82 7.78 -4.83
CA GLN A 670 32.59 7.60 -3.40
C GLN A 670 33.31 8.70 -2.62
N THR A 671 32.65 9.27 -1.61
CA THR A 671 33.18 10.41 -0.83
C THR A 671 33.24 10.17 0.67
N ALA A 672 32.73 9.02 1.14
CA ALA A 672 32.77 8.58 2.52
C ALA A 672 32.69 7.05 2.59
N ASP A 673 33.02 6.47 3.75
CA ASP A 673 32.73 5.06 4.02
C ASP A 673 31.21 4.83 4.01
N ILE A 674 30.76 3.71 3.43
CA ILE A 674 29.35 3.31 3.35
C ILE A 674 29.16 2.08 4.22
N GLU A 675 28.37 2.18 5.28
CA GLU A 675 28.16 1.09 6.24
C GLU A 675 26.72 0.58 6.18
N PHE A 676 26.56 -0.69 5.77
CA PHE A 676 25.29 -1.41 5.77
C PHE A 676 25.04 -2.09 7.13
N ASP A 677 23.83 -2.60 7.34
CA ASP A 677 23.42 -3.23 8.60
C ASP A 677 23.86 -4.71 8.75
N GLY A 678 24.39 -5.31 7.68
CA GLY A 678 24.85 -6.70 7.67
C GLY A 678 23.74 -7.77 7.67
N VAL A 679 22.46 -7.38 7.62
CA VAL A 679 21.33 -8.31 7.77
C VAL A 679 20.18 -8.07 6.77
N THR A 680 20.03 -6.85 6.24
CA THR A 680 19.03 -6.55 5.23
C THR A 680 19.60 -6.87 3.85
N SER A 681 19.00 -7.83 3.15
CA SER A 681 19.47 -8.23 1.80
C SER A 681 19.38 -7.05 0.83
N VAL A 682 20.48 -6.78 0.12
CA VAL A 682 20.63 -5.72 -0.86
C VAL A 682 20.89 -6.33 -2.23
N ASN A 683 20.08 -5.97 -3.22
CA ASN A 683 20.29 -6.45 -4.59
C ASN A 683 21.56 -5.81 -5.22
N PRO A 684 22.25 -6.48 -6.14
CA PRO A 684 23.38 -5.86 -6.85
C PRO A 684 22.96 -4.63 -7.67
N VAL A 685 23.88 -3.69 -7.91
CA VAL A 685 23.68 -2.60 -8.89
C VAL A 685 23.91 -3.14 -10.30
N GLY A 686 22.94 -3.00 -11.21
CA GLY A 686 23.00 -3.66 -12.53
C GLY A 686 22.38 -5.05 -12.53
N TRP A 687 21.31 -5.24 -11.75
CA TRP A 687 20.65 -6.52 -11.50
C TRP A 687 19.17 -6.49 -11.93
N GLY A 688 18.73 -7.48 -12.72
CA GLY A 688 17.33 -7.60 -13.17
C GLY A 688 17.15 -8.43 -14.45
N ARG A 689 15.91 -8.86 -14.73
CA ARG A 689 15.56 -9.84 -15.79
C ARG A 689 15.70 -9.34 -17.25
N ASN A 690 16.02 -8.06 -17.49
CA ASN A 690 15.99 -7.39 -18.81
C ASN A 690 17.38 -7.00 -19.36
N ASN A 691 18.42 -7.80 -19.14
CA ASN A 691 19.80 -7.45 -19.54
C ASN A 691 20.29 -6.12 -18.93
N VAL A 692 19.79 -5.82 -17.73
CA VAL A 692 20.19 -4.67 -16.94
C VAL A 692 21.67 -4.82 -16.58
N LYS A 693 22.41 -3.72 -16.65
CA LYS A 693 23.86 -3.71 -16.43
C LYS A 693 24.30 -2.36 -15.89
N PHE A 694 25.39 -2.36 -15.13
CA PHE A 694 26.10 -1.13 -14.84
C PHE A 694 27.12 -0.86 -15.96
N ASP A 695 26.92 0.23 -16.71
CA ASP A 695 27.77 0.64 -17.84
C ASP A 695 28.44 2.02 -17.64
N GLY A 696 28.41 2.54 -16.40
CA GLY A 696 29.04 3.80 -16.00
C GLY A 696 30.44 3.62 -15.43
N VAL A 697 30.96 4.66 -14.79
CA VAL A 697 32.28 4.66 -14.12
C VAL A 697 32.07 4.87 -12.62
N TYR A 698 32.56 3.97 -11.78
CA TYR A 698 32.51 4.06 -10.32
C TYR A 698 33.93 4.08 -9.74
N ASP A 699 34.30 5.20 -9.10
CA ASP A 699 35.57 5.35 -8.37
C ASP A 699 35.31 5.32 -6.86
N GLY A 700 35.81 4.30 -6.18
CA GLY A 700 35.68 4.13 -4.72
C GLY A 700 36.58 5.05 -3.89
N GLN A 701 37.57 5.72 -4.50
CA GLN A 701 38.55 6.59 -3.83
C GLN A 701 39.27 5.98 -2.61
N GLY A 702 39.29 4.66 -2.47
CA GLY A 702 39.85 3.97 -1.31
C GLY A 702 38.99 4.06 -0.05
N TYR A 703 37.76 4.58 -0.14
CA TYR A 703 36.76 4.44 0.94
C TYR A 703 36.22 3.01 1.00
N SER A 704 35.71 2.63 2.17
CA SER A 704 35.23 1.27 2.42
C SER A 704 33.71 1.17 2.27
N ILE A 705 33.24 0.07 1.68
CA ILE A 705 31.85 -0.40 1.75
C ILE A 705 31.82 -1.56 2.74
N LYS A 706 31.11 -1.39 3.86
CA LYS A 706 31.17 -2.31 5.01
C LYS A 706 29.85 -3.04 5.21
N ASN A 707 29.93 -4.29 5.67
CA ASN A 707 28.78 -5.10 6.10
C ASN A 707 27.71 -5.30 5.00
N TYR A 708 28.13 -5.36 3.73
CA TYR A 708 27.21 -5.56 2.62
C TYR A 708 26.63 -6.98 2.66
N TYR A 709 25.31 -7.10 2.83
CA TYR A 709 24.60 -8.37 2.86
C TYR A 709 23.68 -8.52 1.64
N SER A 710 23.84 -9.59 0.87
CA SER A 710 23.08 -9.85 -0.36
C SER A 710 22.76 -11.34 -0.48
N LEU A 711 21.53 -11.72 -0.18
CA LEU A 711 21.01 -13.09 -0.24
C LEU A 711 19.93 -13.22 -1.31
N SER A 712 20.03 -14.24 -2.16
CA SER A 712 18.96 -14.67 -3.07
C SER A 712 18.10 -15.79 -2.49
N ASP A 713 16.78 -15.62 -2.48
CA ASP A 713 15.81 -16.68 -2.12
C ASP A 713 15.43 -17.58 -3.32
N ASN A 714 15.98 -17.30 -4.50
CA ASN A 714 15.66 -17.93 -5.80
C ASN A 714 16.91 -18.34 -6.59
N ASP A 715 18.06 -18.49 -5.93
CA ASP A 715 19.33 -18.85 -6.58
C ASP A 715 19.70 -17.90 -7.73
N GLU A 716 19.38 -16.62 -7.61
CA GLU A 716 19.80 -15.58 -8.56
C GLU A 716 21.29 -15.26 -8.40
N ASN A 717 21.86 -14.60 -9.40
CA ASN A 717 23.26 -14.22 -9.39
C ASN A 717 23.46 -12.97 -8.52
N MET A 718 24.50 -12.97 -7.68
CA MET A 718 24.69 -11.98 -6.64
C MET A 718 26.12 -11.41 -6.60
N GLY A 719 26.22 -10.16 -6.16
CA GLY A 719 27.47 -9.40 -6.03
C GLY A 719 27.20 -7.97 -5.57
N LEU A 720 28.23 -7.16 -5.41
CA LEU A 720 28.06 -5.72 -5.19
C LEU A 720 27.42 -5.05 -6.42
N PHE A 721 27.88 -5.46 -7.60
CA PHE A 721 27.31 -5.16 -8.90
C PHE A 721 26.81 -6.42 -9.59
N GLY A 722 25.82 -6.26 -10.46
CA GLY A 722 25.22 -7.34 -11.20
C GLY A 722 26.03 -7.68 -12.44
N ARG A 723 25.45 -7.43 -13.61
CA ARG A 723 26.17 -7.45 -14.88
C ARG A 723 26.95 -6.15 -15.06
N LEU A 724 28.24 -6.24 -15.33
CA LEU A 724 29.15 -5.10 -15.49
C LEU A 724 29.59 -4.94 -16.96
N SER A 725 29.27 -3.79 -17.55
CA SER A 725 29.81 -3.32 -18.85
C SER A 725 30.57 -2.01 -18.74
N GLY A 726 30.63 -1.42 -17.54
CA GLY A 726 31.32 -0.19 -17.22
C GLY A 726 32.62 -0.43 -16.47
N GLN A 727 33.07 0.55 -15.70
CA GLN A 727 34.35 0.52 -14.99
C GLN A 727 34.14 0.71 -13.48
N ILE A 728 34.79 -0.14 -12.68
CA ILE A 728 34.82 -0.03 -11.22
C ILE A 728 36.27 -0.05 -10.77
N TYR A 729 36.69 0.92 -9.97
CA TYR A 729 38.05 0.95 -9.42
C TYR A 729 38.17 1.62 -8.06
N ASN A 730 39.26 1.33 -7.34
CA ASN A 730 39.58 1.86 -6.02
C ASN A 730 38.56 1.52 -4.90
N VAL A 731 37.94 0.34 -4.94
CA VAL A 731 36.91 -0.08 -3.97
C VAL A 731 37.48 -0.99 -2.90
N ASN A 732 37.24 -0.68 -1.62
CA ASN A 732 37.45 -1.59 -0.50
C ASN A 732 36.09 -2.16 -0.05
N LEU A 733 35.77 -3.43 -0.34
CA LEU A 733 34.59 -4.11 0.18
C LEU A 733 34.96 -4.95 1.40
N GLU A 734 34.49 -4.55 2.58
CA GLU A 734 34.88 -5.13 3.87
C GLU A 734 33.70 -5.83 4.54
N ASN A 735 33.96 -7.01 5.12
CA ASN A 735 32.98 -7.82 5.84
C ASN A 735 31.66 -8.05 5.07
N CYS A 736 31.74 -8.38 3.77
CA CYS A 736 30.55 -8.71 2.99
C CYS A 736 30.03 -10.11 3.29
N ASN A 737 28.74 -10.34 3.07
CA ASN A 737 28.15 -11.67 3.05
C ASN A 737 27.19 -11.77 1.85
N ILE A 738 27.63 -12.48 0.81
CA ILE A 738 26.93 -12.54 -0.48
C ILE A 738 26.62 -13.99 -0.80
N ALA A 739 25.34 -14.31 -1.00
CA ALA A 739 24.84 -15.65 -1.22
C ALA A 739 23.84 -15.72 -2.38
N GLY A 740 24.07 -16.65 -3.32
CA GLY A 740 23.23 -16.86 -4.52
C GLY A 740 23.75 -18.02 -5.37
N SER A 741 23.32 -18.17 -6.63
CA SER A 741 23.83 -19.25 -7.49
C SER A 741 25.21 -18.95 -8.07
N ILE A 742 25.34 -17.78 -8.69
CA ILE A 742 26.60 -17.29 -9.26
C ILE A 742 26.98 -16.03 -8.49
N VAL A 743 28.09 -16.10 -7.74
CA VAL A 743 28.47 -15.08 -6.77
C VAL A 743 29.86 -14.52 -7.06
N GLY A 744 29.94 -13.18 -7.15
CA GLY A 744 31.21 -12.46 -7.22
C GLY A 744 31.25 -11.33 -6.21
N GLY A 745 32.40 -11.12 -5.56
CA GLY A 745 32.55 -10.07 -4.55
C GLY A 745 32.18 -8.68 -5.07
N ILE A 746 32.79 -8.25 -6.18
CA ILE A 746 32.50 -6.97 -6.85
C ILE A 746 31.39 -7.12 -7.89
N ALA A 747 31.43 -8.15 -8.76
CA ALA A 747 30.39 -8.35 -9.79
C ALA A 747 30.15 -9.82 -10.10
N TYR A 748 28.91 -10.23 -10.41
CA TYR A 748 28.70 -11.63 -10.80
C TYR A 748 29.07 -11.92 -12.27
N ASP A 749 28.89 -10.97 -13.19
CA ASP A 749 29.20 -11.14 -14.63
C ASP A 749 29.90 -9.90 -15.18
N VAL A 750 31.17 -10.03 -15.57
CA VAL A 750 31.94 -8.99 -16.25
C VAL A 750 31.89 -9.24 -17.76
N SER A 751 31.16 -8.39 -18.47
CA SER A 751 31.05 -8.45 -19.94
C SER A 751 32.36 -8.04 -20.63
N GLY A 752 32.46 -8.26 -21.95
CA GLY A 752 33.68 -7.95 -22.72
C GLY A 752 34.14 -6.49 -22.70
N THR A 753 33.31 -5.54 -22.29
CA THR A 753 33.68 -4.12 -22.11
C THR A 753 33.82 -3.72 -20.64
N GLY A 754 33.52 -4.63 -19.70
CA GLY A 754 33.59 -4.39 -18.27
C GLY A 754 35.03 -4.43 -17.77
N ILE A 755 35.35 -3.51 -16.84
CA ILE A 755 36.68 -3.38 -16.24
C ILE A 755 36.53 -3.29 -14.71
N ILE A 756 37.22 -4.17 -13.99
CA ILE A 756 37.40 -4.08 -12.53
C ILE A 756 38.89 -3.93 -12.26
N SER A 757 39.30 -2.79 -11.69
CA SER A 757 40.72 -2.53 -11.43
C SER A 757 40.94 -2.03 -10.01
N ASN A 758 42.01 -2.45 -9.35
CA ASN A 758 42.38 -1.88 -8.05
C ASN A 758 41.27 -2.01 -6.99
N CYS A 759 40.77 -3.24 -6.75
CA CYS A 759 39.68 -3.50 -5.80
C CYS A 759 40.07 -4.58 -4.78
N TYR A 760 39.64 -4.39 -3.54
CA TYR A 760 39.78 -5.34 -2.43
C TYR A 760 38.42 -5.89 -2.00
N VAL A 761 38.33 -7.19 -1.75
CA VAL A 761 37.13 -7.84 -1.21
C VAL A 761 37.49 -8.69 0.01
N ASN A 762 36.73 -8.51 1.09
CA ASN A 762 36.78 -9.33 2.29
C ASN A 762 35.38 -9.68 2.80
N GLY A 763 35.19 -10.94 3.19
CA GLY A 763 33.91 -11.43 3.70
C GLY A 763 33.64 -12.90 3.36
N LEU A 764 32.37 -13.30 3.44
CA LEU A 764 31.84 -14.61 3.08
C LEU A 764 31.12 -14.56 1.72
N LEU A 765 31.48 -15.47 0.83
CA LEU A 765 30.81 -15.65 -0.47
C LEU A 765 30.31 -17.10 -0.59
N TYR A 766 29.00 -17.28 -0.78
CA TYR A 766 28.34 -18.58 -0.82
C TYR A 766 27.56 -18.78 -2.12
N GLY A 767 27.81 -19.87 -2.86
CA GLY A 767 27.00 -20.19 -4.02
C GLY A 767 27.44 -21.40 -4.81
N TYR A 768 26.73 -21.74 -5.88
CA TYR A 768 27.13 -22.85 -6.76
C TYR A 768 28.43 -22.54 -7.51
N ARG A 769 28.56 -21.32 -8.03
CA ARG A 769 29.77 -20.78 -8.68
C ARG A 769 30.19 -19.51 -7.96
N VAL A 770 31.40 -19.48 -7.42
CA VAL A 770 31.89 -18.36 -6.60
C VAL A 770 33.24 -17.88 -7.10
N GLY A 771 33.39 -16.57 -7.33
CA GLY A 771 34.68 -15.94 -7.62
C GLY A 771 34.99 -14.81 -6.66
N GLY A 772 36.22 -14.76 -6.14
CA GLY A 772 36.60 -13.82 -5.08
C GLY A 772 36.41 -12.34 -5.46
N ILE A 773 36.61 -11.99 -6.74
CA ILE A 773 36.32 -10.65 -7.27
C ILE A 773 35.10 -10.67 -8.18
N ALA A 774 35.05 -11.61 -9.13
CA ALA A 774 33.91 -11.79 -10.00
C ALA A 774 33.64 -13.25 -10.29
N ALA A 775 32.38 -13.65 -10.47
CA ALA A 775 32.09 -15.06 -10.73
C ALA A 775 32.44 -15.48 -12.18
N MET A 776 32.12 -14.62 -13.15
CA MET A 776 32.36 -14.83 -14.58
C MET A 776 33.04 -13.61 -15.19
N ASN A 777 34.08 -13.84 -16.00
CA ASN A 777 34.84 -12.78 -16.63
C ASN A 777 35.04 -12.99 -18.13
N SER A 778 34.44 -12.13 -18.95
CA SER A 778 34.78 -11.93 -20.36
C SER A 778 35.50 -10.60 -20.62
N GLY A 779 35.67 -9.76 -19.60
CA GLY A 779 36.28 -8.42 -19.68
C GLY A 779 37.69 -8.37 -19.13
N THR A 780 38.02 -7.32 -18.38
CA THR A 780 39.34 -7.15 -17.72
C THR A 780 39.19 -7.03 -16.21
N ILE A 781 39.95 -7.85 -15.47
CA ILE A 781 40.10 -7.75 -14.02
C ILE A 781 41.59 -7.60 -13.73
N GLU A 782 41.99 -6.50 -13.10
CA GLU A 782 43.41 -6.23 -12.84
C GLU A 782 43.69 -5.63 -11.46
N ASN A 783 44.85 -5.94 -10.92
CA ASN A 783 45.34 -5.37 -9.66
C ASN A 783 44.36 -5.51 -8.47
N CYS A 784 43.68 -6.64 -8.35
CA CYS A 784 42.68 -6.89 -7.32
C CYS A 784 43.14 -7.93 -6.29
N VAL A 785 42.63 -7.84 -5.06
CA VAL A 785 42.91 -8.81 -4.00
C VAL A 785 41.60 -9.31 -3.39
N ALA A 786 41.38 -10.62 -3.44
CA ALA A 786 40.25 -11.29 -2.79
C ALA A 786 40.74 -12.01 -1.52
N PHE A 787 40.38 -11.48 -0.35
CA PHE A 787 40.65 -12.07 0.96
C PHE A 787 39.34 -12.55 1.58
N VAL A 788 38.77 -13.62 1.03
CA VAL A 788 37.39 -14.07 1.29
C VAL A 788 37.36 -15.51 1.78
N ASN A 789 36.30 -15.89 2.50
CA ASN A 789 35.90 -17.28 2.65
C ASN A 789 34.90 -17.62 1.53
N MET A 790 35.22 -18.64 0.74
CA MET A 790 34.36 -19.08 -0.37
C MET A 790 33.81 -20.48 -0.12
N GLU A 791 32.49 -20.58 -0.16
CA GLU A 791 31.73 -21.82 -0.03
C GLU A 791 30.93 -22.07 -1.31
N GLY A 792 31.16 -23.22 -1.94
CA GLY A 792 30.53 -23.53 -3.22
C GLY A 792 31.13 -24.70 -3.98
N ALA A 793 30.38 -25.22 -4.95
CA ALA A 793 30.82 -26.35 -5.77
C ALA A 793 31.94 -25.95 -6.75
N ASN A 794 31.83 -24.78 -7.38
CA ASN A 794 32.80 -24.24 -8.32
C ASN A 794 33.41 -22.94 -7.81
N LYS A 795 34.54 -23.02 -7.12
CA LYS A 795 35.25 -21.86 -6.57
C LYS A 795 36.33 -21.39 -7.53
N TYR A 796 36.54 -20.09 -7.63
CA TYR A 796 37.56 -19.43 -8.42
C TYR A 796 38.25 -18.35 -7.57
N GLY A 797 39.58 -18.35 -7.52
CA GLY A 797 40.36 -17.43 -6.67
C GLY A 797 40.00 -15.97 -6.90
N VAL A 798 39.96 -15.58 -8.17
CA VAL A 798 39.56 -14.24 -8.62
C VAL A 798 38.30 -14.33 -9.47
N ALA A 799 38.34 -15.07 -10.59
CA ALA A 799 37.19 -15.30 -11.47
C ALA A 799 37.31 -16.56 -12.35
N ALA A 800 36.19 -16.96 -12.96
CA ALA A 800 36.17 -17.90 -14.08
C ALA A 800 36.31 -17.14 -15.42
N ASP A 801 37.45 -17.29 -16.10
CA ASP A 801 37.73 -16.57 -17.34
C ASP A 801 37.10 -17.26 -18.56
N TYR A 802 36.17 -16.55 -19.21
CA TYR A 802 35.49 -16.91 -20.45
C TYR A 802 35.98 -16.02 -21.60
N GLY A 803 37.29 -16.05 -21.84
CA GLY A 803 37.98 -15.17 -22.80
C GLY A 803 38.33 -13.78 -22.25
N GLY A 804 38.06 -13.53 -20.96
CA GLY A 804 38.51 -12.34 -20.25
C GLY A 804 39.98 -12.39 -19.83
N LYS A 805 40.50 -11.23 -19.43
CA LYS A 805 41.88 -11.02 -18.99
C LYS A 805 41.91 -10.82 -17.48
N THR A 806 42.71 -11.61 -16.78
CA THR A 806 42.97 -11.43 -15.34
C THR A 806 44.47 -11.20 -15.11
N GLU A 807 44.86 -10.03 -14.59
CA GLU A 807 46.27 -9.65 -14.42
C GLU A 807 46.59 -9.06 -13.05
N ASN A 808 47.72 -9.47 -12.47
CA ASN A 808 48.17 -8.98 -11.16
C ASN A 808 47.09 -9.07 -10.05
N CYS A 809 46.29 -10.14 -10.06
CA CYS A 809 45.27 -10.38 -9.05
C CYS A 809 45.66 -11.50 -8.09
N PHE A 810 45.23 -11.40 -6.84
CA PHE A 810 45.65 -12.29 -5.76
C PHE A 810 44.48 -12.80 -4.91
N THR A 811 44.61 -14.00 -4.34
CA THR A 811 43.61 -14.62 -3.47
C THR A 811 44.23 -15.36 -2.28
N ASN A 812 43.52 -15.45 -1.15
CA ASN A 812 43.90 -16.26 0.01
C ASN A 812 43.50 -17.75 -0.11
N GLU A 813 42.67 -18.10 -1.09
CA GLU A 813 42.12 -19.45 -1.25
C GLU A 813 42.86 -20.25 -2.34
N VAL A 814 43.31 -21.47 -2.01
CA VAL A 814 43.96 -22.40 -2.96
C VAL A 814 42.89 -23.14 -3.77
N ILE A 815 42.86 -22.96 -5.09
CA ILE A 815 41.76 -23.43 -5.93
C ILE A 815 42.25 -24.19 -7.19
N LYS A 816 41.54 -25.27 -7.54
CA LYS A 816 41.84 -26.20 -8.65
C LYS A 816 41.72 -25.59 -10.06
N THR A 817 40.85 -24.61 -10.25
CA THR A 817 40.56 -23.96 -11.54
C THR A 817 40.21 -22.50 -11.29
N GLY A 818 40.93 -21.56 -11.92
CA GLY A 818 40.62 -20.12 -11.83
C GLY A 818 41.84 -19.22 -12.00
N SER A 819 41.58 -17.92 -12.14
CA SER A 819 42.60 -16.89 -12.29
C SER A 819 43.06 -16.30 -10.94
N GLY A 820 44.27 -15.76 -10.91
CA GLY A 820 44.89 -15.15 -9.71
C GLY A 820 46.04 -15.95 -9.10
N SER A 821 46.98 -15.25 -8.46
CA SER A 821 48.08 -15.84 -7.67
C SER A 821 47.69 -15.95 -6.19
N LEU A 822 48.33 -16.85 -5.44
CA LEU A 822 48.15 -16.85 -3.98
C LEU A 822 48.77 -15.59 -3.36
N ILE A 823 48.11 -15.10 -2.30
CA ILE A 823 48.66 -14.03 -1.46
C ILE A 823 49.90 -14.55 -0.73
N ASP A 824 50.98 -13.79 -0.83
CA ASP A 824 52.29 -14.02 -0.22
C ASP A 824 52.88 -12.71 0.35
N GLU A 825 54.06 -12.80 0.96
CA GLU A 825 54.76 -11.65 1.55
C GLU A 825 55.11 -10.54 0.54
N ASN A 826 55.23 -10.88 -0.75
CA ASN A 826 55.59 -9.95 -1.83
C ASN A 826 54.36 -9.32 -2.50
N THR A 827 53.15 -9.79 -2.17
CA THR A 827 51.90 -9.37 -2.81
C THR A 827 51.70 -7.86 -2.72
N LEU A 828 51.92 -7.26 -1.54
CA LEU A 828 51.81 -5.81 -1.35
C LEU A 828 52.77 -5.02 -2.26
N SER A 829 54.02 -5.49 -2.38
CA SER A 829 54.99 -4.86 -3.27
C SER A 829 54.58 -5.00 -4.74
N ARG A 830 54.06 -6.16 -5.15
CA ARG A 830 53.60 -6.41 -6.53
C ARG A 830 52.42 -5.53 -6.92
N VAL A 831 51.40 -5.39 -6.07
CA VAL A 831 50.26 -4.49 -6.35
C VAL A 831 50.71 -3.02 -6.43
N ASN A 832 51.59 -2.58 -5.53
CA ASN A 832 52.10 -1.20 -5.55
C ASN A 832 53.04 -0.92 -6.73
N ASN A 833 53.89 -1.87 -7.13
CA ASN A 833 54.73 -1.74 -8.32
C ASN A 833 53.88 -1.63 -9.60
N TYR A 834 52.79 -2.42 -9.69
CA TYR A 834 51.85 -2.35 -10.80
C TYR A 834 51.17 -0.97 -10.89
N ILE A 835 50.81 -0.40 -9.74
CA ILE A 835 50.26 0.97 -9.65
C ILE A 835 51.28 2.00 -10.13
N GLU A 836 52.54 1.90 -9.69
CA GLU A 836 53.59 2.84 -10.10
C GLU A 836 53.83 2.81 -11.61
N LEU A 837 53.83 1.62 -12.22
CA LEU A 837 54.02 1.46 -13.66
C LEU A 837 52.81 1.96 -14.47
N ASN A 838 51.59 1.63 -14.05
CA ASN A 838 50.37 2.04 -14.77
C ASN A 838 50.07 3.53 -14.62
N ASN A 839 50.28 4.12 -13.45
CA ASN A 839 50.07 5.56 -13.25
C ASN A 839 51.08 6.42 -14.06
N LYS A 840 52.18 5.85 -14.59
CA LYS A 840 53.10 6.53 -15.52
C LYS A 840 52.57 6.59 -16.95
N THR A 841 51.67 5.69 -17.34
CA THR A 841 51.15 5.56 -18.72
C THR A 841 49.71 6.04 -18.87
N ILE A 842 48.96 6.17 -17.78
CA ILE A 842 47.55 6.60 -17.78
C ILE A 842 47.43 8.14 -17.65
N ASN A 843 46.58 8.76 -18.47
CA ASN A 843 46.24 10.19 -18.36
C ASN A 843 45.63 10.49 -16.97
N ALA A 844 45.93 11.66 -16.40
CA ALA A 844 45.78 12.04 -14.98
C ALA A 844 44.41 11.88 -14.27
N ARG A 845 43.37 11.28 -14.87
CA ARG A 845 42.01 11.10 -14.31
C ARG A 845 41.64 9.68 -13.87
N GLN A 846 42.47 8.67 -14.12
CA GLN A 846 42.28 7.30 -13.60
C GLN A 846 43.53 6.88 -12.84
N LYS A 847 43.76 7.49 -11.67
CA LYS A 847 44.91 7.12 -10.83
C LYS A 847 44.52 6.00 -9.90
N PHE A 848 45.20 4.86 -10.02
CA PHE A 848 45.13 3.83 -9.00
C PHE A 848 45.78 4.33 -7.72
N LEU A 849 45.13 4.05 -6.61
CA LEU A 849 45.58 4.43 -5.28
C LEU A 849 46.46 3.33 -4.67
N PRO A 850 47.52 3.69 -3.92
CA PRO A 850 48.44 2.73 -3.32
C PRO A 850 47.75 1.88 -2.25
N TRP A 851 48.34 0.72 -1.97
CA TRP A 851 47.86 -0.24 -0.98
C TRP A 851 48.77 -0.24 0.24
N LEU A 852 48.19 -0.54 1.40
CA LEU A 852 48.90 -0.88 2.63
C LEU A 852 48.30 -2.14 3.26
N ILE A 853 48.98 -2.69 4.26
CA ILE A 853 48.41 -3.70 5.16
C ILE A 853 48.15 -3.03 6.51
N ASP A 854 46.89 -3.04 6.95
CA ASP A 854 46.46 -2.52 8.25
C ASP A 854 45.65 -3.59 8.96
N GLY A 855 46.00 -3.88 10.22
CA GLY A 855 45.35 -4.95 11.00
C GLY A 855 45.38 -6.35 10.35
N GLY A 856 46.34 -6.62 9.46
CA GLY A 856 46.43 -7.88 8.70
C GLY A 856 45.53 -7.94 7.46
N MET A 857 44.81 -6.87 7.13
CA MET A 857 43.99 -6.74 5.92
C MET A 857 44.66 -5.83 4.89
N PHE A 858 44.52 -6.18 3.62
CA PHE A 858 44.90 -5.29 2.53
C PHE A 858 43.92 -4.13 2.46
N LYS A 859 44.42 -2.91 2.25
CA LYS A 859 43.58 -1.72 2.14
C LYS A 859 44.13 -0.73 1.13
N ILE A 860 43.25 -0.26 0.25
CA ILE A 860 43.55 0.83 -0.67
C ILE A 860 43.50 2.15 0.11
N VAL A 861 44.57 2.95 0.01
CA VAL A 861 44.76 4.17 0.78
C VAL A 861 44.14 5.36 0.04
N LYS A 862 43.22 6.07 0.70
CA LYS A 862 42.70 7.34 0.20
C LYS A 862 43.83 8.36 0.00
N ASN A 863 43.75 9.18 -1.05
CA ASN A 863 44.57 10.39 -1.09
C ASN A 863 44.16 11.30 0.08
N MET A 864 45.12 11.71 0.91
CA MET A 864 44.92 12.71 1.96
C MET A 864 44.73 14.11 1.36
#